data_AF-A0A8J5C434-F1
#
_entry.id   AF-A0A8J5C434-F1
#
_cell.length_a   1.000
_cell.length_b   1.000
_cell.length_c   1.000
_cell.angle_alpha   90.00
_cell.angle_beta   90.00
_cell.angle_gamma   90.00
#
_symmetry.space_group_name_H-M   'P 1'
#
loop_
_entity.id
_entity.type
_entity.pdbx_description
1 polymer ?
#
loop_
_entity_poly.entity_id
_entity_poly.type
_entity_poly.pdbx_seq_one_letter_code
_entity_poly.pdbx_strand_id
1 'polypeptide(L)'
;MSGIIWNVRGFGNLATQRRALFLRRHHHLSFLAVLEPMVDLDCRYMARRMGFEEFLHLELSSQLFPSSMIVTMVYAKCTSMEEHSAGVLARPGAMEDFNNFIMLAGLVDAGFVGDRYTWTNNRVWKRLDRVLLSPSWGRLDFTVRVEHLSRAASDHCPLLVEFPGFQKLRASFRFQRMWVRHRDFMQTVRLNWCLPSVAQGLQRLQMKLRRLKEHLKWWNMEVFGNIHDRVLQAEEGMAAAEQAYDRGPTEQSRTHRSECQAHLFRVLDMEEDFWKQRAAIRWMGEGERNTKIRESGVRYFQELLTGETVDSTAVDTELIPSLVSTEDNLMLEGLPSAEEVKQVVWSMCQDSAADPDGFSVAFYRACWEIVGEDVLQAVMDFFRGAELPRGMASTTIVLIPKVDSAQRWQDFRPISLCNVSYKIISKLMAQRMASMIGKVISPAQSGFVPGRLISDNILMAQELDHKLNYHIRGGNLILKLDMAKAYDRVQWGVLFRVMAAFGFSESVIAFIRRCVTSSWFSVLVNGQLSGFFRSQRGLRQGDPISPFLFILAAELLSRGIEALFAAYPGMAYATGCDMRVSHLAYADEVVLFLNGSLDCVRRGKGFLDSYEAQSGQAINAEKSFFFPSRCISDRRRQQIAAVTGFGLGERPMLYLGVPIISGNKRTVHFAPLLAKIQRKFQGWNLSRLSHGGRLMLIQSVLSSLPVYLLLVIQPPLEVLKKLEGVFASFFWSSVGHDRKVHWVAWRDICRPKQEGGLGIRRLSEVGAALSMKLWFRFREQSTQWARFLRRSYCGTVDPGVVTLRSNASPSWRKMMWMERGPLSAWCTVQGPPDVRVDRFLADGSWSQEILQRVLPFAVAEEVTEVQLRPEEEDVMLWRPTRDGRFTTRSAWEAYRTAHQRENVAIVTWSRLLLPTISVFIWRFFRRRLPVDKILQQRGVCLVSRCQCCEAVESWEHLFYGSPVAGEVWGYFGHLFGVGSWRVMESWRAGTAWSSTGSVREITPLLICWFLWTARNDSKHRGLRSEGQKIIRQVTQYLRVGMVSGIIKPRHWRGAISAAQAMVIQVRIRTLHTISVVHWRRPDDGWFKLNTDGSSRGNPGESSYGAIVRDHSGQVVVARQGVLGEGSNIRADLMAILRGLELCVDRQLSPIWLESDSLVALHIIRSSGISWEFREEILRIRRLVRQYGVRCTHIYRERNAATDFLANQAYQVEGERVMEGQEIDGLLLGICRMDRVGLPYIRSSCKPG
;
A
#
# COMPACT_ATOMS: atom_id res chain seq x y z
N MET A 1 -27.58 -3.80 -32.05
CA MET A 1 -26.13 -4.06 -31.89
C MET A 1 -25.45 -3.48 -33.12
N SER A 2 -24.25 -2.92 -33.04
CA SER A 2 -23.56 -2.34 -34.22
C SER A 2 -22.06 -2.60 -34.14
N GLY A 3 -21.40 -2.81 -35.27
CA GLY A 3 -19.96 -3.09 -35.36
C GLY A 3 -19.30 -2.46 -36.59
N ILE A 4 -18.00 -2.17 -36.50
CA ILE A 4 -17.19 -1.67 -37.63
C ILE A 4 -16.07 -2.66 -37.90
N ILE A 5 -15.83 -2.89 -39.18
CA ILE A 5 -14.91 -3.91 -39.68
C ILE A 5 -13.85 -3.25 -40.57
N TRP A 6 -12.58 -3.61 -40.34
CA TRP A 6 -11.40 -3.01 -40.97
C TRP A 6 -10.40 -4.06 -41.47
N ASN A 7 -9.72 -3.73 -42.57
CA ASN A 7 -8.64 -4.54 -43.16
C ASN A 7 -7.28 -4.30 -42.45
N VAL A 8 -6.56 -5.39 -42.13
CA VAL A 8 -5.25 -5.36 -41.45
C VAL A 8 -4.16 -4.65 -42.23
N ARG A 9 -4.16 -4.68 -43.58
CA ARG A 9 -3.08 -4.03 -44.38
C ARG A 9 -3.03 -2.51 -44.20
N GLY A 10 -4.14 -1.87 -43.77
CA GLY A 10 -4.18 -0.46 -43.37
C GLY A 10 -4.05 -0.19 -41.87
N PHE A 11 -4.25 -1.21 -41.00
CA PHE A 11 -4.31 -1.05 -39.53
C PHE A 11 -2.94 -0.82 -38.87
N GLY A 12 -1.84 -1.02 -39.59
CA GLY A 12 -0.48 -0.76 -39.11
C GLY A 12 -0.15 0.73 -38.92
N ASN A 13 -0.93 1.63 -39.54
CA ASN A 13 -0.73 3.08 -39.45
C ASN A 13 -1.54 3.68 -38.26
N LEU A 14 -0.86 4.51 -37.47
CA LEU A 14 -1.38 5.17 -36.26
C LEU A 14 -2.62 6.04 -36.55
N ALA A 15 -2.70 6.67 -37.72
CA ALA A 15 -3.84 7.48 -38.15
C ALA A 15 -5.11 6.62 -38.33
N THR A 16 -4.90 5.44 -38.89
CA THR A 16 -5.92 4.45 -39.22
C THR A 16 -6.45 3.84 -37.90
N GLN A 17 -5.57 3.51 -36.93
CA GLN A 17 -5.96 3.07 -35.58
C GLN A 17 -6.73 4.13 -34.77
N ARG A 18 -6.32 5.40 -34.85
CA ARG A 18 -7.01 6.52 -34.21
C ARG A 18 -8.42 6.71 -34.78
N ARG A 19 -8.59 6.56 -36.09
CA ARG A 19 -9.91 6.64 -36.74
C ARG A 19 -10.82 5.46 -36.42
N ALA A 20 -10.28 4.23 -36.29
CA ALA A 20 -11.06 3.08 -35.84
C ALA A 20 -11.59 3.27 -34.41
N LEU A 21 -10.77 3.86 -33.52
CA LEU A 21 -11.20 4.24 -32.18
C LEU A 21 -12.22 5.38 -32.19
N PHE A 22 -12.05 6.38 -33.06
CA PHE A 22 -13.01 7.48 -33.26
C PHE A 22 -14.37 6.96 -33.73
N LEU A 23 -14.42 6.14 -34.78
CA LEU A 23 -15.66 5.59 -35.32
C LEU A 23 -16.36 4.62 -34.35
N ARG A 24 -15.58 3.82 -33.58
CA ARG A 24 -16.13 3.01 -32.48
C ARG A 24 -16.84 3.84 -31.43
N ARG A 25 -16.31 5.03 -31.14
CA ARG A 25 -16.84 5.96 -30.14
C ARG A 25 -18.06 6.71 -30.67
N HIS A 26 -18.03 7.16 -31.92
CA HIS A 26 -19.09 7.96 -32.54
C HIS A 26 -20.37 7.16 -32.85
N HIS A 27 -20.25 5.89 -33.24
CA HIS A 27 -21.41 5.03 -33.56
C HIS A 27 -21.85 4.12 -32.41
N HIS A 28 -21.30 4.31 -31.20
CA HIS A 28 -21.59 3.50 -30.01
C HIS A 28 -21.51 1.98 -30.26
N LEU A 29 -20.46 1.54 -30.95
CA LEU A 29 -20.37 0.18 -31.45
C LEU A 29 -20.21 -0.84 -30.31
N SER A 30 -20.92 -1.95 -30.47
CA SER A 30 -20.88 -3.11 -29.59
C SER A 30 -19.55 -3.88 -29.71
N PHE A 31 -18.92 -3.89 -30.89
CA PHE A 31 -17.61 -4.51 -31.14
C PHE A 31 -16.83 -3.81 -32.27
N LEU A 32 -15.52 -4.08 -32.37
CA LEU A 32 -14.64 -3.67 -33.46
C LEU A 32 -13.87 -4.91 -33.92
N ALA A 33 -14.00 -5.30 -35.18
CA ALA A 33 -13.32 -6.47 -35.74
C ALA A 33 -12.25 -6.04 -36.76
N VAL A 34 -11.05 -6.62 -36.66
CA VAL A 34 -9.91 -6.36 -37.55
C VAL A 34 -9.48 -7.71 -38.10
N LEU A 35 -9.61 -7.93 -39.41
CA LEU A 35 -9.43 -9.24 -40.05
C LEU A 35 -8.17 -9.25 -40.93
N GLU A 36 -7.32 -10.29 -40.79
CA GLU A 36 -6.15 -10.51 -41.65
C GLU A 36 -6.57 -10.93 -43.07
N PRO A 37 -5.85 -10.50 -44.12
CA PRO A 37 -6.19 -10.89 -45.48
C PRO A 37 -5.79 -12.36 -45.74
N MET A 38 -6.72 -13.15 -46.29
CA MET A 38 -6.36 -14.35 -47.04
C MET A 38 -5.69 -13.90 -48.35
N VAL A 39 -4.36 -13.97 -48.41
CA VAL A 39 -3.59 -13.61 -49.61
C VAL A 39 -3.52 -14.83 -50.53
N ASP A 40 -4.05 -14.69 -51.75
CA ASP A 40 -3.81 -15.56 -52.92
C ASP A 40 -3.95 -17.08 -52.71
N LEU A 41 -5.15 -17.55 -52.36
CA LEU A 41 -5.49 -18.98 -52.50
C LEU A 41 -6.61 -19.15 -53.53
N ASP A 42 -6.28 -19.85 -54.60
CA ASP A 42 -7.14 -20.14 -55.74
C ASP A 42 -8.44 -20.81 -55.26
N CYS A 43 -9.63 -20.31 -55.64
CA CYS A 43 -10.91 -20.81 -55.12
C CYS A 43 -11.12 -22.31 -55.42
N ARG A 44 -10.48 -22.81 -56.48
CA ARG A 44 -10.43 -24.24 -56.84
C ARG A 44 -9.62 -25.09 -55.84
N TYR A 45 -8.64 -24.50 -55.16
CA TYR A 45 -7.80 -25.16 -54.16
C TYR A 45 -8.53 -25.36 -52.82
N MET A 46 -9.44 -24.43 -52.46
CA MET A 46 -10.22 -24.54 -51.21
C MET A 46 -11.33 -25.59 -51.27
N ALA A 47 -11.98 -25.78 -52.43
CA ALA A 47 -13.07 -26.75 -52.57
C ALA A 47 -12.62 -28.22 -52.57
N ARG A 48 -11.33 -28.53 -52.78
CA ARG A 48 -10.84 -29.91 -52.98
C ARG A 48 -10.05 -30.53 -51.82
N ARG A 49 -9.58 -29.77 -50.83
CA ARG A 49 -8.62 -30.29 -49.83
C ARG A 49 -8.95 -30.07 -48.35
N MET A 50 -9.84 -29.12 -48.02
CA MET A 50 -10.44 -28.98 -46.69
C MET A 50 -11.92 -29.32 -46.84
N GLY A 51 -12.44 -30.22 -46.01
CA GLY A 51 -13.89 -30.44 -45.94
C GLY A 51 -14.58 -29.13 -45.59
N PHE A 52 -15.71 -28.84 -46.24
CA PHE A 52 -16.45 -27.58 -46.08
C PHE A 52 -16.77 -27.24 -44.60
N GLU A 53 -16.97 -28.26 -43.75
CA GLU A 53 -17.17 -28.09 -42.30
C GLU A 53 -15.89 -27.78 -41.50
N GLU A 54 -14.72 -28.24 -41.93
CA GLU A 54 -13.44 -27.96 -41.27
C GLU A 54 -13.00 -26.50 -41.45
N PHE A 55 -13.29 -25.92 -42.63
CA PHE A 55 -13.02 -24.51 -42.91
C PHE A 55 -13.86 -23.57 -42.03
N LEU A 56 -15.16 -23.89 -41.86
CA LEU A 56 -16.05 -23.19 -40.93
C LEU A 56 -15.57 -23.27 -39.47
N HIS A 57 -14.95 -24.39 -39.08
CA HIS A 57 -14.42 -24.57 -37.73
C HIS A 57 -13.11 -23.82 -37.44
N LEU A 58 -12.27 -23.56 -38.43
CA LEU A 58 -10.98 -22.87 -38.26
C LEU A 58 -11.12 -21.36 -38.02
N GLU A 59 -12.12 -20.69 -38.63
CA GLU A 59 -12.42 -19.27 -38.39
C GLU A 59 -13.29 -19.00 -37.15
N LEU A 60 -13.96 -20.03 -36.60
CA LEU A 60 -14.68 -19.98 -35.31
C LEU A 60 -13.76 -19.81 -34.09
N SER A 61 -12.44 -19.73 -34.29
CA SER A 61 -11.49 -19.29 -33.26
C SER A 61 -11.57 -17.78 -32.97
N SER A 62 -12.24 -16.99 -33.84
CA SER A 62 -12.64 -15.63 -33.51
C SER A 62 -13.96 -15.65 -32.72
N GLN A 63 -13.85 -15.41 -31.41
CA GLN A 63 -14.89 -15.59 -30.37
C GLN A 63 -16.15 -14.69 -30.49
N LEU A 64 -16.50 -14.20 -31.69
CA LEU A 64 -17.46 -13.10 -31.88
C LEU A 64 -18.89 -13.53 -32.25
N PHE A 65 -19.12 -14.74 -32.81
CA PHE A 65 -20.47 -15.18 -33.23
C PHE A 65 -20.74 -16.67 -32.94
N PRO A 66 -21.98 -17.09 -32.64
CA PRO A 66 -22.32 -18.49 -32.38
C PRO A 66 -22.20 -19.36 -33.64
N SER A 67 -21.89 -20.65 -33.48
CA SER A 67 -21.64 -21.63 -34.56
C SER A 67 -22.81 -21.84 -35.54
N SER A 68 -24.01 -21.35 -35.22
CA SER A 68 -25.20 -21.38 -36.09
C SER A 68 -25.44 -20.08 -36.88
N MET A 69 -24.63 -19.04 -36.64
CA MET A 69 -24.64 -17.75 -37.33
C MET A 69 -23.39 -17.64 -38.20
N ILE A 70 -23.48 -18.04 -39.47
CA ILE A 70 -22.40 -17.83 -40.42
C ILE A 70 -22.60 -16.45 -41.05
N VAL A 71 -21.79 -15.48 -40.63
CA VAL A 71 -21.50 -14.25 -41.38
C VAL A 71 -20.08 -14.43 -41.92
N THR A 72 -19.95 -14.94 -43.14
CA THR A 72 -18.63 -15.06 -43.77
C THR A 72 -18.37 -13.78 -44.55
N MET A 73 -17.30 -13.07 -44.19
CA MET A 73 -16.86 -11.90 -44.94
C MET A 73 -15.75 -12.34 -45.87
N VAL A 74 -16.07 -12.45 -47.16
CA VAL A 74 -15.12 -12.94 -48.14
C VAL A 74 -14.52 -11.78 -48.90
N TYR A 75 -13.21 -11.61 -48.76
CA TYR A 75 -12.40 -10.79 -49.64
C TYR A 75 -12.26 -11.52 -50.96
N ALA A 76 -13.00 -11.11 -51.97
CA ALA A 76 -12.89 -11.74 -53.27
C ALA A 76 -13.16 -10.79 -54.42
N LYS A 77 -12.76 -11.28 -55.58
CA LYS A 77 -12.84 -10.62 -56.88
C LYS A 77 -14.27 -10.08 -57.10
N CYS A 78 -14.38 -9.07 -57.95
CA CYS A 78 -15.67 -8.48 -58.33
C CYS A 78 -16.66 -9.57 -58.80
N THR A 79 -17.93 -9.43 -58.43
CA THR A 79 -19.00 -10.37 -58.82
C THR A 79 -19.58 -10.06 -60.20
N SER A 80 -19.38 -8.83 -60.69
CA SER A 80 -19.74 -8.39 -62.03
C SER A 80 -18.73 -7.39 -62.58
N MET A 81 -18.76 -7.14 -63.90
CA MET A 81 -17.93 -6.12 -64.55
C MET A 81 -18.28 -4.69 -64.12
N GLU A 82 -19.50 -4.45 -63.64
CA GLU A 82 -19.97 -3.14 -63.16
C GLU A 82 -19.34 -2.73 -61.81
N GLU A 83 -18.78 -3.70 -61.08
CA GLU A 83 -18.06 -3.48 -59.82
C GLU A 83 -16.58 -3.07 -60.02
N HIS A 84 -16.18 -2.79 -61.27
CA HIS A 84 -14.83 -2.43 -61.67
C HIS A 84 -14.83 -1.16 -62.54
N SER A 85 -13.92 -0.21 -62.30
CA SER A 85 -13.80 0.98 -63.15
C SER A 85 -13.30 0.61 -64.56
N ALA A 86 -13.97 1.10 -65.60
CA ALA A 86 -13.65 0.82 -67.01
C ALA A 86 -12.21 1.26 -67.36
N GLY A 87 -11.37 0.31 -67.81
CA GLY A 87 -10.00 0.59 -68.25
C GLY A 87 -9.05 -0.60 -68.34
N VAL A 88 -9.31 -1.70 -67.62
CA VAL A 88 -8.57 -2.98 -67.76
C VAL A 88 -9.54 -4.14 -67.57
N LEU A 89 -9.68 -5.01 -68.59
CA LEU A 89 -10.57 -6.18 -68.56
C LEU A 89 -10.13 -7.15 -67.46
N ALA A 90 -10.99 -7.37 -66.46
CA ALA A 90 -10.82 -8.45 -65.49
C ALA A 90 -11.03 -9.81 -66.19
N ARG A 91 -10.26 -10.84 -65.81
CA ARG A 91 -10.41 -12.21 -66.37
C ARG A 91 -11.78 -12.79 -65.98
N PRO A 92 -12.70 -13.10 -66.93
CA PRO A 92 -14.08 -13.52 -66.63
C PRO A 92 -14.19 -14.75 -65.73
N GLY A 93 -13.35 -15.77 -65.95
CA GLY A 93 -13.44 -17.04 -65.21
C GLY A 93 -13.22 -16.92 -63.70
N ALA A 94 -12.57 -15.86 -63.24
CA ALA A 94 -12.33 -15.65 -61.82
C ALA A 94 -13.51 -14.98 -61.08
N MET A 95 -14.40 -14.30 -61.81
CA MET A 95 -15.68 -13.79 -61.30
C MET A 95 -16.70 -14.92 -61.21
N GLU A 96 -16.76 -15.78 -62.23
CA GLU A 96 -17.60 -16.99 -62.25
C GLU A 96 -17.24 -17.96 -61.12
N ASP A 97 -15.96 -18.25 -60.89
CA ASP A 97 -15.52 -19.12 -59.79
C ASP A 97 -15.95 -18.56 -58.41
N PHE A 98 -15.99 -17.23 -58.23
CA PHE A 98 -16.43 -16.61 -56.98
C PHE A 98 -17.95 -16.57 -56.84
N ASN A 99 -18.69 -16.28 -57.91
CA ASN A 99 -20.15 -16.36 -57.92
C ASN A 99 -20.63 -17.80 -57.66
N ASN A 100 -19.94 -18.80 -58.21
CA ASN A 100 -20.19 -20.21 -57.94
C ASN A 100 -19.93 -20.57 -56.47
N PHE A 101 -18.90 -19.99 -55.84
CA PHE A 101 -18.66 -20.16 -54.40
C PHE A 101 -19.81 -19.60 -53.55
N ILE A 102 -20.28 -18.38 -53.83
CA ILE A 102 -21.40 -17.77 -53.09
C ILE A 102 -22.65 -18.64 -53.21
N MET A 103 -22.94 -19.11 -54.43
CA MET A 103 -24.09 -19.95 -54.73
C MET A 103 -24.01 -21.33 -54.07
N LEU A 104 -22.88 -22.03 -54.16
CA LEU A 104 -22.70 -23.37 -53.56
C LEU A 104 -22.71 -23.32 -52.02
N ALA A 105 -22.26 -22.22 -51.42
CA ALA A 105 -22.30 -22.01 -49.99
C ALA A 105 -23.68 -21.54 -49.47
N GLY A 106 -24.65 -21.31 -50.37
CA GLY A 106 -25.98 -20.80 -50.03
C GLY A 106 -25.96 -19.39 -49.43
N LEU A 107 -24.91 -18.60 -49.70
CA LEU A 107 -24.72 -17.29 -49.09
C LEU A 107 -25.45 -16.20 -49.88
N VAL A 108 -25.96 -15.17 -49.18
CA VAL A 108 -26.62 -14.02 -49.78
C VAL A 108 -25.86 -12.74 -49.42
N ASP A 109 -25.58 -11.87 -50.39
CA ASP A 109 -24.98 -10.55 -50.14
C ASP A 109 -25.99 -9.64 -49.42
N ALA A 110 -25.60 -9.09 -48.26
CA ALA A 110 -26.45 -8.23 -47.43
C ALA A 110 -26.76 -6.87 -48.07
N GLY A 111 -26.14 -6.55 -49.21
CA GLY A 111 -26.24 -5.24 -49.84
C GLY A 111 -25.45 -4.17 -49.07
N PHE A 112 -25.54 -2.92 -49.52
CA PHE A 112 -24.82 -1.80 -48.88
C PHE A 112 -25.49 -0.44 -49.15
N VAL A 113 -25.12 0.54 -48.34
CA VAL A 113 -25.42 1.97 -48.49
C VAL A 113 -24.11 2.75 -48.50
N GLY A 114 -23.94 3.71 -49.41
CA GLY A 114 -22.73 4.54 -49.52
C GLY A 114 -21.96 4.34 -50.82
N ASP A 115 -20.64 4.63 -50.81
CA ASP A 115 -19.78 4.62 -51.99
C ASP A 115 -19.80 3.27 -52.73
N ARG A 116 -19.97 3.29 -54.06
CA ARG A 116 -20.07 2.07 -54.90
C ARG A 116 -18.81 1.19 -54.84
N TYR A 117 -17.62 1.78 -54.76
CA TYR A 117 -16.34 1.07 -54.72
C TYR A 117 -15.79 1.06 -53.30
N THR A 118 -15.31 -0.08 -52.83
CA THR A 118 -14.71 -0.20 -51.49
C THR A 118 -13.19 -0.12 -51.51
N TRP A 119 -12.53 -0.29 -52.67
CA TRP A 119 -11.08 -0.26 -52.81
C TRP A 119 -10.61 0.59 -54.00
N THR A 120 -9.45 1.26 -53.86
CA THR A 120 -8.78 1.98 -54.95
C THR A 120 -7.26 2.05 -54.75
N ASN A 121 -6.50 1.97 -55.85
CA ASN A 121 -5.07 2.30 -55.89
C ASN A 121 -4.78 3.64 -56.59
N ASN A 122 -5.78 4.52 -56.65
CA ASN A 122 -5.80 5.79 -57.39
C ASN A 122 -5.80 5.68 -58.94
N ARG A 123 -5.71 4.47 -59.50
CA ARG A 123 -5.81 4.22 -60.96
C ARG A 123 -7.00 3.33 -61.32
N VAL A 124 -7.32 2.36 -60.46
CA VAL A 124 -8.41 1.39 -60.65
C VAL A 124 -9.25 1.34 -59.38
N TRP A 125 -10.57 1.31 -59.55
CA TRP A 125 -11.56 1.26 -58.47
C TRP A 125 -12.32 -0.06 -58.53
N LYS A 126 -12.48 -0.73 -57.38
CA LYS A 126 -13.16 -2.03 -57.28
C LYS A 126 -14.06 -2.10 -56.05
N ARG A 127 -15.13 -2.87 -56.11
CA ARG A 127 -15.88 -3.34 -54.93
C ARG A 127 -15.38 -4.73 -54.54
N LEU A 128 -14.62 -4.80 -53.44
CA LEU A 128 -13.99 -6.03 -52.95
C LEU A 128 -14.53 -6.47 -51.57
N ASP A 129 -15.00 -5.53 -50.76
CA ASP A 129 -15.40 -5.78 -49.38
C ASP A 129 -16.93 -5.95 -49.30
N ARG A 130 -17.41 -7.09 -48.80
CA ARG A 130 -18.85 -7.41 -48.69
C ARG A 130 -19.17 -8.27 -47.46
N VAL A 131 -20.43 -8.23 -47.04
CA VAL A 131 -20.97 -9.06 -45.96
C VAL A 131 -21.89 -10.10 -46.58
N LEU A 132 -21.53 -11.38 -46.45
CA LEU A 132 -22.36 -12.49 -46.91
C LEU A 132 -23.07 -13.16 -45.72
N LEU A 133 -24.36 -13.41 -45.87
CA LEU A 133 -25.24 -13.97 -44.85
C LEU A 133 -25.63 -15.41 -45.23
N SER A 134 -25.68 -16.30 -44.25
CA SER A 134 -26.14 -17.67 -44.44
C SER A 134 -27.67 -17.81 -44.46
N PRO A 135 -28.22 -18.90 -45.02
CA PRO A 135 -29.68 -19.12 -45.12
C PRO A 135 -30.39 -19.19 -43.76
N SER A 136 -29.70 -19.61 -42.70
CA SER A 136 -30.23 -19.64 -41.33
C SER A 136 -30.57 -18.24 -40.79
N TRP A 137 -30.06 -17.19 -41.43
CA TRP A 137 -30.28 -15.80 -41.08
C TRP A 137 -31.62 -15.25 -41.59
N GLY A 138 -32.14 -15.75 -42.72
CA GLY A 138 -33.42 -15.33 -43.31
C GLY A 138 -34.66 -15.68 -42.48
N ARG A 139 -34.51 -16.40 -41.36
CA ARG A 139 -35.60 -16.74 -40.43
C ARG A 139 -35.78 -15.74 -39.28
N LEU A 140 -34.99 -14.68 -39.23
CA LEU A 140 -35.02 -13.66 -38.19
C LEU A 140 -35.66 -12.36 -38.74
N ASP A 141 -36.64 -11.79 -38.03
CA ASP A 141 -37.41 -10.60 -38.44
C ASP A 141 -36.64 -9.26 -38.34
N PHE A 142 -35.35 -9.23 -38.68
CA PHE A 142 -34.58 -7.98 -38.68
C PHE A 142 -33.63 -7.89 -39.87
N THR A 143 -33.56 -6.71 -40.50
CA THR A 143 -32.73 -6.44 -41.67
C THR A 143 -31.33 -5.97 -41.24
N VAL A 144 -30.25 -6.61 -41.70
CA VAL A 144 -28.89 -6.05 -41.56
C VAL A 144 -28.78 -4.81 -42.43
N ARG A 145 -28.23 -3.73 -41.88
CA ARG A 145 -27.79 -2.57 -42.66
C ARG A 145 -26.27 -2.54 -42.72
N VAL A 146 -25.71 -2.52 -43.93
CA VAL A 146 -24.27 -2.34 -44.15
C VAL A 146 -24.04 -0.97 -44.79
N GLU A 147 -23.15 -0.17 -44.22
CA GLU A 147 -22.77 1.16 -44.72
C GLU A 147 -21.27 1.25 -45.01
N HIS A 148 -20.92 1.75 -46.19
CA HIS A 148 -19.54 2.01 -46.61
C HIS A 148 -19.09 3.38 -46.10
N LEU A 149 -18.15 3.39 -45.15
CA LEU A 149 -17.61 4.63 -44.58
C LEU A 149 -16.43 5.18 -45.41
N SER A 150 -16.15 6.48 -45.23
CA SER A 150 -15.10 7.19 -45.97
C SER A 150 -13.69 6.61 -45.78
N ARG A 151 -12.96 6.49 -46.91
CA ARG A 151 -11.58 5.96 -47.09
C ARG A 151 -10.44 6.79 -46.53
N ALA A 152 -10.66 7.92 -45.87
CA ALA A 152 -9.63 8.97 -45.73
C ALA A 152 -8.30 8.61 -45.01
N ALA A 153 -8.07 7.37 -44.56
CA ALA A 153 -6.76 6.88 -44.08
C ALA A 153 -6.33 5.49 -44.63
N SER A 154 -7.11 4.87 -45.52
CA SER A 154 -6.86 3.53 -46.09
C SER A 154 -7.31 3.47 -47.56
N ASP A 155 -6.67 2.62 -48.35
CA ASP A 155 -7.12 2.24 -49.69
C ASP A 155 -8.44 1.45 -49.70
N HIS A 156 -8.94 1.01 -48.53
CA HIS A 156 -10.24 0.36 -48.33
C HIS A 156 -11.25 1.23 -47.56
N CYS A 157 -12.54 1.12 -47.90
CA CYS A 157 -13.66 1.65 -47.13
C CYS A 157 -13.92 0.78 -45.89
N PRO A 158 -14.01 1.35 -44.68
CA PRO A 158 -14.55 0.64 -43.53
C PRO A 158 -16.02 0.26 -43.73
N LEU A 159 -16.42 -0.92 -43.26
CA LEU A 159 -17.82 -1.35 -43.29
C LEU A 159 -18.45 -1.18 -41.90
N LEU A 160 -19.53 -0.41 -41.80
CA LEU A 160 -20.39 -0.32 -40.62
C LEU A 160 -21.55 -1.29 -40.79
N VAL A 161 -21.72 -2.21 -39.85
CA VAL A 161 -22.80 -3.21 -39.87
C VAL A 161 -23.71 -2.96 -38.67
N GLU A 162 -24.99 -2.67 -38.93
CA GLU A 162 -26.02 -2.41 -37.92
C GLU A 162 -27.07 -3.51 -37.89
N PHE A 163 -27.42 -3.92 -36.66
CA PHE A 163 -28.46 -4.89 -36.35
C PHE A 163 -29.58 -4.19 -35.54
N PRO A 164 -30.67 -3.76 -36.20
CA PRO A 164 -31.83 -3.16 -35.54
C PRO A 164 -32.53 -4.19 -34.63
N GLY A 165 -32.91 -3.82 -33.39
CA GLY A 165 -33.73 -4.67 -32.49
C GLY A 165 -33.12 -5.03 -31.12
N PHE A 166 -31.82 -4.84 -30.89
CA PHE A 166 -31.19 -5.16 -29.60
C PHE A 166 -31.25 -3.98 -28.60
N GLN A 167 -31.78 -4.21 -27.39
CA GLN A 167 -31.87 -3.20 -26.32
C GLN A 167 -30.48 -2.83 -25.75
N LYS A 168 -30.23 -1.52 -25.58
CA LYS A 168 -29.02 -0.99 -24.92
C LYS A 168 -28.97 -1.40 -23.44
N LEU A 169 -27.83 -1.96 -23.00
CA LEU A 169 -27.55 -2.22 -21.59
C LEU A 169 -27.49 -0.89 -20.79
N ARG A 170 -28.32 -0.75 -19.75
CA ARG A 170 -28.30 0.42 -18.85
C ARG A 170 -27.10 0.33 -17.90
N ALA A 171 -26.20 1.30 -17.95
CA ALA A 171 -25.07 1.41 -17.03
C ALA A 171 -25.54 1.84 -15.62
N SER A 172 -24.95 1.25 -14.57
CA SER A 172 -25.21 1.66 -13.18
C SER A 172 -24.45 2.94 -12.84
N PHE A 173 -25.08 3.81 -12.04
CA PHE A 173 -24.48 5.05 -11.56
C PHE A 173 -23.26 4.77 -10.67
N ARG A 174 -22.18 5.52 -10.89
CA ARG A 174 -21.00 5.56 -10.02
C ARG A 174 -20.48 6.97 -9.92
N PHE A 175 -20.11 7.39 -8.71
CA PHE A 175 -19.44 8.64 -8.44
C PHE A 175 -18.11 8.71 -9.19
N GLN A 176 -17.88 9.78 -9.94
CA GLN A 176 -16.65 9.97 -10.71
C GLN A 176 -15.77 11.00 -10.02
N ARG A 177 -14.52 10.65 -9.72
CA ARG A 177 -13.61 11.52 -8.97
C ARG A 177 -13.30 12.83 -9.69
N MET A 178 -13.31 12.81 -11.02
CA MET A 178 -13.12 14.00 -11.84
C MET A 178 -14.11 15.13 -11.50
N TRP A 179 -15.31 14.78 -11.01
CA TRP A 179 -16.32 15.76 -10.62
C TRP A 179 -15.82 16.68 -9.51
N VAL A 180 -15.04 16.17 -8.54
CA VAL A 180 -14.52 16.97 -7.41
C VAL A 180 -13.61 18.10 -7.87
N ARG A 181 -12.95 17.96 -9.03
CA ARG A 181 -12.06 18.98 -9.59
C ARG A 181 -12.80 20.09 -10.33
N HIS A 182 -14.08 19.89 -10.62
CA HIS A 182 -14.88 20.89 -11.32
C HIS A 182 -15.31 22.00 -10.37
N ARG A 183 -15.13 23.26 -10.78
CA ARG A 183 -15.39 24.44 -9.94
C ARG A 183 -16.82 24.47 -9.38
N ASP A 184 -17.80 24.05 -10.18
CA ASP A 184 -19.22 24.13 -9.82
C ASP A 184 -19.71 22.92 -9.02
N PHE A 185 -18.91 21.84 -8.92
CA PHE A 185 -19.35 20.60 -8.28
C PHE A 185 -19.78 20.80 -6.83
N MET A 186 -18.97 21.50 -6.03
CA MET A 186 -19.28 21.73 -4.62
C MET A 186 -20.56 22.57 -4.44
N GLN A 187 -20.81 23.52 -5.35
CA GLN A 187 -22.03 24.32 -5.36
C GLN A 187 -23.23 23.48 -5.77
N THR A 188 -23.12 22.65 -6.82
CA THR A 188 -24.15 21.71 -7.27
C THR A 188 -24.57 20.77 -6.14
N VAL A 189 -23.60 20.19 -5.43
CA VAL A 189 -23.87 19.33 -4.27
C VAL A 189 -24.57 20.13 -3.18
N ARG A 190 -24.07 21.32 -2.80
CA ARG A 190 -24.64 22.16 -1.73
C ARG A 190 -26.09 22.56 -2.02
N LEU A 191 -26.38 23.07 -3.22
CA LEU A 191 -27.72 23.48 -3.63
C LEU A 191 -28.70 22.31 -3.56
N ASN A 192 -28.31 21.14 -4.07
CA ASN A 192 -29.15 19.95 -4.00
C ASN A 192 -29.34 19.45 -2.55
N TRP A 193 -28.30 19.57 -1.72
CA TRP A 193 -28.31 19.07 -0.34
C TRP A 193 -29.14 19.93 0.62
N CYS A 194 -29.20 21.25 0.38
CA CYS A 194 -29.97 22.23 1.15
C CYS A 194 -31.49 22.20 0.87
N LEU A 195 -31.94 21.52 -0.20
CA LEU A 195 -33.37 21.37 -0.46
C LEU A 195 -34.07 20.65 0.72
N PRO A 196 -35.25 21.11 1.15
CA PRO A 196 -35.94 20.60 2.32
C PRO A 196 -36.21 19.09 2.23
N SER A 197 -36.27 18.44 3.39
CA SER A 197 -36.56 17.02 3.55
C SER A 197 -37.37 16.84 4.82
N VAL A 198 -38.52 16.17 4.70
CA VAL A 198 -39.40 15.83 5.84
C VAL A 198 -38.80 14.69 6.69
N ALA A 199 -37.99 13.83 6.08
CA ALA A 199 -37.34 12.72 6.76
C ALA A 199 -36.24 13.19 7.73
N GLN A 200 -36.01 12.41 8.78
CA GLN A 200 -34.97 12.62 9.79
C GLN A 200 -33.92 11.50 9.78
N GLY A 201 -32.76 11.74 10.41
CA GLY A 201 -31.71 10.74 10.64
C GLY A 201 -31.31 9.91 9.41
N LEU A 202 -31.38 8.59 9.54
CA LEU A 202 -31.01 7.63 8.48
C LEU A 202 -31.81 7.83 7.19
N GLN A 203 -33.12 8.09 7.31
CA GLN A 203 -34.01 8.27 6.16
C GLN A 203 -33.68 9.57 5.41
N ARG A 204 -33.35 10.64 6.14
CA ARG A 204 -32.94 11.94 5.57
C ARG A 204 -31.70 11.78 4.70
N LEU A 205 -30.67 11.12 5.23
CA LEU A 205 -29.42 10.88 4.50
C LEU A 205 -29.68 10.07 3.22
N GLN A 206 -30.45 8.98 3.33
CA GLN A 206 -30.76 8.14 2.17
C GLN A 206 -31.55 8.89 1.09
N MET A 207 -32.55 9.68 1.47
CA MET A 207 -33.34 10.47 0.52
C MET A 207 -32.49 11.54 -0.18
N LYS A 208 -31.64 12.25 0.57
CA LYS A 208 -30.71 13.24 0.00
C LYS A 208 -29.71 12.61 -0.96
N LEU A 209 -29.10 11.47 -0.61
CA LEU A 209 -28.20 10.72 -1.49
C LEU A 209 -28.89 10.27 -2.78
N ARG A 210 -30.12 9.73 -2.67
CA ARG A 210 -30.91 9.32 -3.85
C ARG A 210 -31.23 10.50 -4.76
N ARG A 211 -31.64 11.64 -4.19
CA ARG A 211 -31.92 12.88 -4.94
C ARG A 211 -30.66 13.40 -5.63
N LEU A 212 -29.55 13.45 -4.90
CA LEU A 212 -28.26 13.89 -5.43
C LEU A 212 -27.79 12.99 -6.56
N LYS A 213 -27.97 11.67 -6.44
CA LYS A 213 -27.61 10.70 -7.48
C LYS A 213 -28.31 10.98 -8.80
N GLU A 214 -29.62 11.22 -8.79
CA GLU A 214 -30.35 11.53 -10.02
C GLU A 214 -29.90 12.86 -10.61
N HIS A 215 -29.66 13.87 -9.77
CA HIS A 215 -29.14 15.16 -10.21
C HIS A 215 -27.73 15.05 -10.81
N LEU A 216 -26.83 14.29 -10.19
CA LEU A 216 -25.46 14.09 -10.69
C LEU A 216 -25.41 13.28 -11.98
N LYS A 217 -26.34 12.34 -12.22
CA LYS A 217 -26.45 11.66 -13.51
C LYS A 217 -26.71 12.67 -14.63
N TRP A 218 -27.70 13.54 -14.43
CA TRP A 218 -28.09 14.55 -15.40
C TRP A 218 -26.98 15.61 -15.56
N TRP A 219 -26.45 16.12 -14.46
CA TRP A 219 -25.34 17.07 -14.46
C TRP A 219 -24.08 16.51 -15.13
N ASN A 220 -23.76 15.22 -14.96
CA ASN A 220 -22.65 14.60 -15.69
C ASN A 220 -22.89 14.59 -17.21
N MET A 221 -24.12 14.31 -17.65
CA MET A 221 -24.46 14.32 -19.08
C MET A 221 -24.33 15.74 -19.66
N GLU A 222 -24.83 16.75 -18.95
CA GLU A 222 -24.82 18.14 -19.38
C GLU A 222 -23.40 18.75 -19.33
N VAL A 223 -22.71 18.62 -18.19
CA VAL A 223 -21.47 19.34 -17.91
C VAL A 223 -20.23 18.63 -18.41
N PHE A 224 -20.19 17.30 -18.45
CA PHE A 224 -19.00 16.55 -18.92
C PHE A 224 -19.20 15.91 -20.28
N GLY A 225 -20.43 15.47 -20.61
CA GLY A 225 -20.70 14.76 -21.85
C GLY A 225 -19.76 13.56 -22.05
N ASN A 226 -19.32 13.34 -23.28
CA ASN A 226 -18.27 12.36 -23.56
C ASN A 226 -16.89 13.00 -23.37
N ILE A 227 -16.19 12.58 -22.30
CA ILE A 227 -14.88 13.11 -21.93
C ILE A 227 -13.85 12.97 -23.06
N HIS A 228 -13.96 11.94 -23.90
CA HIS A 228 -13.04 11.72 -25.00
C HIS A 228 -13.24 12.71 -26.16
N ASP A 229 -14.48 13.18 -26.37
CA ASP A 229 -14.77 14.19 -27.41
C ASP A 229 -14.21 15.55 -26.99
N ARG A 230 -14.20 15.83 -25.68
CA ARG A 230 -13.53 17.02 -25.14
C ARG A 230 -12.01 16.95 -25.21
N VAL A 231 -11.41 15.77 -25.02
CA VAL A 231 -9.96 15.59 -25.25
C VAL A 231 -9.65 15.94 -26.71
N LEU A 232 -10.44 15.43 -27.65
CA LEU A 232 -10.26 15.70 -29.08
C LEU A 232 -10.42 17.20 -29.39
N GLN A 233 -11.50 17.84 -28.92
CA GLN A 233 -11.71 19.29 -29.10
C GLN A 233 -10.58 20.13 -28.48
N ALA A 234 -10.05 19.72 -27.32
CA ALA A 234 -8.92 20.39 -26.69
C ALA A 234 -7.60 20.17 -27.44
N GLU A 235 -7.39 18.98 -28.03
CA GLU A 235 -6.24 18.69 -28.90
C GLU A 235 -6.31 19.51 -30.21
N GLU A 236 -7.48 19.58 -30.83
CA GLU A 236 -7.74 20.39 -32.03
C GLU A 236 -7.58 21.89 -31.76
N GLY A 237 -8.13 22.38 -30.65
CA GLY A 237 -7.96 23.77 -30.22
C GLY A 237 -6.50 24.13 -29.90
N MET A 238 -5.74 23.20 -29.31
CA MET A 238 -4.30 23.38 -29.12
C MET A 238 -3.54 23.43 -30.44
N ALA A 239 -3.84 22.53 -31.37
CA ALA A 239 -3.22 22.50 -32.70
C ALA A 239 -3.52 23.79 -33.50
N ALA A 240 -4.74 24.30 -33.42
CA ALA A 240 -5.13 25.58 -34.02
C ALA A 240 -4.37 26.77 -33.39
N ALA A 241 -4.24 26.80 -32.07
CA ALA A 241 -3.49 27.84 -31.37
C ALA A 241 -1.98 27.77 -31.63
N GLU A 242 -1.41 26.57 -31.84
CA GLU A 242 -0.03 26.39 -32.29
C GLU A 242 0.18 26.91 -33.72
N GLN A 243 -0.70 26.57 -34.66
CA GLN A 243 -0.62 27.10 -36.04
C GLN A 243 -0.77 28.62 -36.10
N ALA A 244 -1.67 29.20 -35.31
CA ALA A 244 -1.84 30.65 -35.24
C ALA A 244 -0.59 31.35 -34.68
N TYR A 245 0.07 30.74 -33.68
CA TYR A 245 1.33 31.23 -33.12
C TYR A 245 2.48 31.13 -34.13
N ASP A 246 2.58 30.02 -34.86
CA ASP A 246 3.62 29.79 -35.87
C ASP A 246 3.48 30.72 -37.08
N ARG A 247 2.25 31.12 -37.43
CA ARG A 247 1.98 32.09 -38.51
C ARG A 247 2.28 33.55 -38.13
N GLY A 248 2.35 33.88 -36.84
CA GLY A 248 2.56 35.25 -36.40
C GLY A 248 2.66 35.38 -34.87
N PRO A 249 3.86 35.31 -34.28
CA PRO A 249 4.05 35.27 -32.84
C PRO A 249 3.82 36.64 -32.18
N THR A 250 2.57 36.94 -31.86
CA THR A 250 2.14 38.11 -31.07
C THR A 250 1.88 37.76 -29.61
N GLU A 251 1.82 38.75 -28.72
CA GLU A 251 1.51 38.55 -27.30
C GLU A 251 0.13 37.90 -27.07
N GLN A 252 -0.86 38.27 -27.88
CA GLN A 252 -2.18 37.64 -27.87
C GLN A 252 -2.13 36.18 -28.31
N SER A 253 -1.44 35.86 -29.41
CA SER A 253 -1.30 34.46 -29.87
C SER A 253 -0.57 33.57 -28.86
N ARG A 254 0.42 34.13 -28.14
CA ARG A 254 1.15 33.44 -27.07
C ARG A 254 0.26 33.14 -25.86
N THR A 255 -0.57 34.10 -25.47
CA THR A 255 -1.50 33.97 -24.35
C THR A 255 -2.58 32.94 -24.67
N HIS A 256 -3.18 33.04 -25.87
CA HIS A 256 -4.16 32.07 -26.37
C HIS A 256 -3.61 30.64 -26.43
N ARG A 257 -2.38 30.45 -26.94
CA ARG A 257 -1.71 29.13 -26.94
C ARG A 257 -1.50 28.59 -25.52
N SER A 258 -1.12 29.46 -24.58
CA SER A 258 -0.94 29.06 -23.17
C SER A 258 -2.27 28.66 -22.51
N GLU A 259 -3.37 29.33 -22.86
CA GLU A 259 -4.72 29.02 -22.37
C GLU A 259 -5.23 27.68 -22.93
N CYS A 260 -5.10 27.47 -24.24
CA CYS A 260 -5.45 26.20 -24.89
C CYS A 260 -4.60 25.04 -24.34
N GLN A 261 -3.31 25.26 -24.08
CA GLN A 261 -2.43 24.26 -23.48
C GLN A 261 -2.86 23.90 -22.05
N ALA A 262 -3.19 24.90 -21.23
CA ALA A 262 -3.71 24.69 -19.88
C ALA A 262 -5.09 24.01 -19.89
N HIS A 263 -5.92 24.29 -20.90
CA HIS A 263 -7.19 23.59 -21.11
C HIS A 263 -6.95 22.11 -21.46
N LEU A 264 -6.09 21.80 -22.43
CA LEU A 264 -5.76 20.43 -22.84
C LEU A 264 -5.21 19.60 -21.67
N PHE A 265 -4.26 20.13 -20.89
CA PHE A 265 -3.75 19.40 -19.72
C PHE A 265 -4.84 19.10 -18.69
N ARG A 266 -5.76 20.04 -18.43
CA ARG A 266 -6.88 19.80 -17.51
C ARG A 266 -7.79 18.68 -17.99
N VAL A 267 -8.09 18.61 -19.29
CA VAL A 267 -8.96 17.58 -19.85
C VAL A 267 -8.26 16.21 -19.87
N LEU A 268 -6.96 16.15 -20.18
CA LEU A 268 -6.15 14.93 -20.11
C LEU A 268 -6.04 14.37 -18.68
N ASP A 269 -5.87 15.24 -17.68
CA ASP A 269 -5.86 14.84 -16.27
C ASP A 269 -7.21 14.23 -15.83
N MET A 270 -8.33 14.76 -16.34
CA MET A 270 -9.65 14.19 -16.09
C MET A 270 -9.83 12.84 -16.80
N GLU A 271 -9.31 12.69 -18.02
CA GLU A 271 -9.31 11.42 -18.75
C GLU A 271 -8.45 10.36 -18.03
N GLU A 272 -7.30 10.75 -17.50
CA GLU A 272 -6.44 9.86 -16.73
C GLU A 272 -7.14 9.37 -15.45
N ASP A 273 -7.82 10.24 -14.72
CA ASP A 273 -8.63 9.87 -13.55
C ASP A 273 -9.77 8.91 -13.93
N PHE A 274 -10.44 9.16 -15.06
CA PHE A 274 -11.46 8.27 -15.62
C PHE A 274 -10.89 6.87 -15.92
N TRP A 275 -9.72 6.80 -16.56
CA TRP A 275 -9.05 5.53 -16.87
C TRP A 275 -8.50 4.83 -15.64
N LYS A 276 -7.95 5.55 -14.64
CA LYS A 276 -7.54 4.97 -13.36
C LYS A 276 -8.70 4.28 -12.66
N GLN A 277 -9.89 4.90 -12.69
CA GLN A 277 -11.10 4.32 -12.10
C GLN A 277 -11.62 3.11 -12.89
N ARG A 278 -11.51 3.12 -14.23
CA ARG A 278 -11.93 1.97 -15.09
C ARG A 278 -10.93 0.84 -15.18
N ALA A 279 -9.63 1.08 -15.03
CA ALA A 279 -8.59 0.05 -15.05
C ALA A 279 -8.73 -0.93 -13.86
N ALA A 280 -9.34 -0.49 -12.76
CA ALA A 280 -9.75 -1.34 -11.65
C ALA A 280 -10.91 -2.29 -11.98
N ILE A 281 -11.58 -2.10 -13.12
CA ILE A 281 -12.80 -2.79 -13.56
C ILE A 281 -12.59 -3.29 -15.00
N ARG A 282 -11.69 -4.25 -15.19
CA ARG A 282 -11.42 -4.83 -16.52
C ARG A 282 -12.10 -6.18 -16.71
N TRP A 283 -13.43 -6.19 -16.67
CA TRP A 283 -14.29 -7.32 -17.07
C TRP A 283 -15.65 -6.80 -17.56
N MET A 284 -15.74 -6.35 -18.81
CA MET A 284 -17.02 -6.13 -19.51
C MET A 284 -16.80 -6.30 -21.01
N GLY A 285 -17.30 -7.41 -21.55
CA GLY A 285 -17.26 -7.72 -22.99
C GLY A 285 -18.22 -8.81 -23.46
N GLU A 286 -18.96 -9.48 -22.57
CA GLU A 286 -19.77 -10.65 -22.95
C GLU A 286 -21.18 -10.56 -22.33
N GLY A 287 -22.06 -9.79 -22.96
CA GLY A 287 -23.51 -9.98 -22.86
C GLY A 287 -23.94 -10.56 -24.18
N GLU A 288 -24.24 -11.86 -24.28
CA GLU A 288 -25.63 -12.33 -24.18
C GLU A 288 -25.78 -13.79 -23.70
N ARG A 289 -24.71 -14.50 -23.33
CA ARG A 289 -24.79 -15.93 -22.90
C ARG A 289 -25.44 -16.19 -21.53
N ASN A 290 -25.95 -15.18 -20.82
CA ASN A 290 -25.96 -15.20 -19.35
C ASN A 290 -27.31 -15.28 -18.62
N THR A 291 -28.47 -15.47 -19.25
CA THR A 291 -29.74 -15.53 -18.49
C THR A 291 -29.80 -16.74 -17.56
N LYS A 292 -29.50 -17.94 -18.07
CA LYS A 292 -29.43 -19.17 -17.26
C LYS A 292 -28.33 -19.12 -16.19
N ILE A 293 -27.18 -18.51 -16.50
CA ILE A 293 -26.07 -18.34 -15.54
C ILE A 293 -26.47 -17.35 -14.43
N ARG A 294 -27.14 -16.24 -14.77
CA ARG A 294 -27.66 -15.27 -13.78
C ARG A 294 -28.66 -15.92 -12.84
N GLU A 295 -29.64 -16.66 -13.38
CA GLU A 295 -30.64 -17.39 -12.59
C GLU A 295 -30.01 -18.47 -11.71
N SER A 296 -29.08 -19.25 -12.26
CA SER A 296 -28.33 -20.26 -11.51
C SER A 296 -27.53 -19.63 -10.35
N GLY A 297 -26.88 -18.49 -10.60
CA GLY A 297 -26.16 -17.75 -9.57
C GLY A 297 -27.07 -17.22 -8.47
N VAL A 298 -28.20 -16.59 -8.83
CA VAL A 298 -29.20 -16.12 -7.85
C VAL A 298 -29.72 -17.29 -7.02
N ARG A 299 -30.13 -18.39 -7.66
CA ARG A 299 -30.62 -19.59 -6.96
C ARG A 299 -29.58 -20.12 -5.98
N TYR A 300 -28.34 -20.31 -6.42
CA TYR A 300 -27.27 -20.83 -5.57
C TYR A 300 -27.02 -19.97 -4.33
N PHE A 301 -26.90 -18.64 -4.48
CA PHE A 301 -26.65 -17.76 -3.32
C PHE A 301 -27.88 -17.58 -2.44
N GLN A 302 -29.08 -17.60 -3.03
CA GLN A 302 -30.32 -17.56 -2.27
C GLN A 302 -30.46 -18.82 -1.41
N GLU A 303 -30.27 -20.02 -1.96
CA GLU A 303 -30.27 -21.28 -1.20
C GLU A 303 -29.17 -21.31 -0.12
N LEU A 304 -27.97 -20.82 -0.42
CA LEU A 304 -26.87 -20.76 0.55
C LEU A 304 -27.20 -19.86 1.75
N LEU A 305 -27.86 -18.72 1.52
CA LEU A 305 -28.16 -17.69 2.53
C LEU A 305 -29.56 -17.81 3.15
N THR A 306 -30.39 -18.72 2.64
CA THR A 306 -31.65 -19.15 3.25
C THR A 306 -31.30 -20.27 4.24
N GLY A 307 -31.67 -20.10 5.50
CA GLY A 307 -31.25 -21.01 6.56
C GLY A 307 -32.08 -22.28 6.62
N GLU A 308 -31.46 -23.39 7.00
CA GLU A 308 -32.18 -24.50 7.67
C GLU A 308 -32.48 -24.05 9.11
N THR A 309 -33.67 -24.35 9.63
CA THR A 309 -34.04 -24.04 11.01
C THR A 309 -33.23 -24.89 11.98
N VAL A 310 -32.15 -24.33 12.52
CA VAL A 310 -31.40 -24.94 13.63
C VAL A 310 -32.08 -24.52 14.93
N ASP A 311 -32.35 -25.48 15.82
CA ASP A 311 -32.82 -25.17 17.16
C ASP A 311 -31.70 -24.50 17.97
N SER A 312 -31.73 -23.17 18.00
CA SER A 312 -30.77 -22.37 18.74
C SER A 312 -30.75 -22.68 20.25
N THR A 313 -31.77 -23.36 20.80
CA THR A 313 -31.81 -23.76 22.22
C THR A 313 -30.83 -24.87 22.58
N ALA A 314 -30.36 -25.63 21.60
CA ALA A 314 -29.43 -26.73 21.82
C ALA A 314 -27.96 -26.29 22.00
N VAL A 315 -27.66 -24.98 21.94
CA VAL A 315 -26.28 -24.48 22.10
C VAL A 315 -25.91 -24.51 23.58
N ASP A 316 -24.85 -25.25 23.91
CA ASP A 316 -24.28 -25.27 25.25
C ASP A 316 -23.57 -23.95 25.56
N THR A 317 -24.28 -23.05 26.25
CA THR A 317 -23.75 -21.76 26.69
C THR A 317 -22.93 -21.86 27.98
N GLU A 318 -22.93 -22.99 28.69
CA GLU A 318 -22.17 -23.15 29.94
C GLU A 318 -20.65 -23.09 29.70
N LEU A 319 -20.23 -23.42 28.47
CA LEU A 319 -18.83 -23.32 28.02
C LEU A 319 -18.34 -21.86 27.87
N ILE A 320 -19.25 -20.88 27.87
CA ILE A 320 -18.95 -19.48 27.60
C ILE A 320 -19.01 -18.67 28.92
N PRO A 321 -17.87 -18.13 29.41
CA PRO A 321 -17.86 -17.29 30.61
C PRO A 321 -18.32 -15.87 30.29
N SER A 322 -18.91 -15.20 31.29
CA SER A 322 -19.18 -13.77 31.23
C SER A 322 -17.87 -12.98 31.45
N LEU A 323 -17.39 -12.31 30.41
CA LEU A 323 -16.10 -11.60 30.39
C LEU A 323 -16.23 -10.12 29.99
N VAL A 324 -17.38 -9.71 29.48
CA VAL A 324 -17.63 -8.32 29.07
C VAL A 324 -18.05 -7.52 30.30
N SER A 325 -17.28 -6.51 30.65
CA SER A 325 -17.57 -5.65 31.80
C SER A 325 -18.66 -4.62 31.49
N THR A 326 -19.22 -4.03 32.54
CA THR A 326 -20.14 -2.89 32.41
C THR A 326 -19.49 -1.71 31.68
N GLU A 327 -18.20 -1.45 31.93
CA GLU A 327 -17.44 -0.40 31.24
C GLU A 327 -17.30 -0.69 29.74
N ASP A 328 -17.02 -1.95 29.37
CA ASP A 328 -16.95 -2.36 27.96
C ASP A 328 -18.31 -2.15 27.26
N ASN A 329 -19.43 -2.51 27.92
CA ASN A 329 -20.78 -2.29 27.40
C ASN A 329 -21.09 -0.79 27.24
N LEU A 330 -20.82 0.05 28.23
CA LEU A 330 -21.03 1.51 28.15
C LEU A 330 -20.24 2.13 26.99
N MET A 331 -19.01 1.68 26.76
CA MET A 331 -18.18 2.12 25.63
C MET A 331 -18.78 1.72 24.27
N LEU A 332 -19.31 0.50 24.16
CA LEU A 332 -19.96 0.03 22.93
C LEU A 332 -21.27 0.76 22.65
N GLU A 333 -22.05 1.08 23.69
CA GLU A 333 -23.36 1.73 23.61
C GLU A 333 -23.30 3.24 23.38
N GLY A 334 -22.22 3.90 23.81
CA GLY A 334 -22.12 5.36 23.83
C GLY A 334 -22.44 6.03 22.49
N LEU A 335 -23.19 7.14 22.52
CA LEU A 335 -23.49 7.88 21.28
C LEU A 335 -22.20 8.40 20.62
N PRO A 336 -22.01 8.20 19.32
CA PRO A 336 -20.77 8.57 18.66
C PRO A 336 -20.63 10.08 18.49
N SER A 337 -19.40 10.58 18.68
CA SER A 337 -19.09 12.00 18.50
C SER A 337 -18.82 12.34 17.03
N ALA A 338 -18.92 13.62 16.68
CA ALA A 338 -18.59 14.11 15.33
C ALA A 338 -17.16 13.76 14.92
N GLU A 339 -16.20 13.86 15.85
CA GLU A 339 -14.80 13.55 15.61
C GLU A 339 -14.58 12.04 15.42
N GLU A 340 -15.25 11.19 16.19
CA GLU A 340 -15.19 9.73 16.04
C GLU A 340 -15.68 9.29 14.65
N VAL A 341 -16.85 9.80 14.21
CA VAL A 341 -17.41 9.48 12.89
C VAL A 341 -16.50 10.00 11.76
N LYS A 342 -15.91 11.20 11.93
CA LYS A 342 -14.96 11.77 10.98
C LYS A 342 -13.70 10.90 10.87
N GLN A 343 -13.14 10.46 12.00
CA GLN A 343 -11.97 9.58 12.01
C GLN A 343 -12.25 8.25 11.31
N VAL A 344 -13.43 7.66 11.50
CA VAL A 344 -13.87 6.47 10.77
C VAL A 344 -13.78 6.71 9.26
N VAL A 345 -14.41 7.78 8.74
CA VAL A 345 -14.43 8.11 7.31
C VAL A 345 -13.02 8.35 6.75
N TRP A 346 -12.13 9.00 7.52
CA TRP A 346 -10.76 9.24 7.08
C TRP A 346 -9.87 7.98 7.10
N SER A 347 -10.20 7.01 7.96
CA SER A 347 -9.53 5.71 8.01
C SER A 347 -9.88 4.81 6.82
N MET A 348 -10.99 5.09 6.11
CA MET A 348 -11.45 4.31 4.97
C MET A 348 -10.65 4.62 3.69
N CYS A 349 -10.41 3.60 2.86
CA CYS A 349 -9.71 3.74 1.59
C CYS A 349 -10.58 4.47 0.56
N GLN A 350 -10.07 5.59 0.03
CA GLN A 350 -10.77 6.40 -0.97
C GLN A 350 -10.99 5.68 -2.31
N ASP A 351 -10.11 4.72 -2.62
CA ASP A 351 -10.07 3.99 -3.89
C ASP A 351 -10.87 2.68 -3.84
N SER A 352 -11.62 2.45 -2.76
CA SER A 352 -12.49 1.29 -2.64
C SER A 352 -13.59 1.30 -3.72
N ALA A 353 -13.97 0.11 -4.17
CA ALA A 353 -14.99 -0.05 -5.21
C ALA A 353 -16.30 0.61 -4.77
N ALA A 354 -16.93 1.33 -5.70
CA ALA A 354 -18.21 1.99 -5.43
C ALA A 354 -19.31 0.97 -5.15
N ASP A 355 -20.18 1.34 -4.20
CA ASP A 355 -21.20 0.50 -3.61
C ASP A 355 -22.53 0.56 -4.42
N PRO A 356 -23.61 -0.16 -4.03
CA PRO A 356 -24.85 -0.21 -4.79
C PRO A 356 -25.51 1.16 -5.04
N ASP A 357 -25.36 2.10 -4.10
CA ASP A 357 -25.82 3.48 -4.26
C ASP A 357 -24.97 4.28 -5.26
N GLY A 358 -23.71 3.88 -5.47
CA GLY A 358 -22.73 4.46 -6.37
C GLY A 358 -21.84 5.53 -5.75
N PHE A 359 -22.02 5.89 -4.47
CA PHE A 359 -21.18 6.88 -3.78
C PHE A 359 -19.97 6.20 -3.15
N SER A 360 -18.77 6.75 -3.37
CA SER A 360 -17.53 6.21 -2.81
C SER A 360 -17.05 7.01 -1.59
N VAL A 361 -16.09 6.47 -0.83
CA VAL A 361 -15.45 7.18 0.29
C VAL A 361 -14.86 8.53 -0.15
N ALA A 362 -14.40 8.65 -1.40
CA ALA A 362 -13.91 9.90 -1.96
C ALA A 362 -14.98 11.01 -1.97
N PHE A 363 -16.25 10.67 -2.22
CA PHE A 363 -17.36 11.62 -2.15
C PHE A 363 -17.55 12.15 -0.72
N TYR A 364 -17.65 11.26 0.28
CA TYR A 364 -17.84 11.66 1.68
C TYR A 364 -16.71 12.54 2.20
N ARG A 365 -15.46 12.26 1.82
CA ARG A 365 -14.31 13.08 2.22
C ARG A 365 -14.27 14.43 1.50
N ALA A 366 -14.60 14.48 0.21
CA ALA A 366 -14.61 15.72 -0.55
C ALA A 366 -15.75 16.66 -0.11
N CYS A 367 -16.92 16.10 0.18
CA CYS A 367 -18.13 16.85 0.51
C CYS A 367 -18.43 16.89 2.01
N TRP A 368 -17.46 16.57 2.88
CA TRP A 368 -17.69 16.44 4.33
C TRP A 368 -18.32 17.68 4.98
N GLU A 369 -17.89 18.87 4.57
CA GLU A 369 -18.43 20.15 5.06
C GLU A 369 -19.93 20.36 4.70
N ILE A 370 -20.46 19.59 3.76
CA ILE A 370 -21.88 19.64 3.33
C ILE A 370 -22.66 18.46 3.94
N VAL A 371 -22.10 17.26 3.87
CA VAL A 371 -22.81 16.01 4.22
C VAL A 371 -22.56 15.53 5.65
N GLY A 372 -21.51 16.03 6.31
CA GLY A 372 -21.00 15.49 7.58
C GLY A 372 -22.03 15.49 8.70
N GLU A 373 -22.82 16.56 8.84
CA GLU A 373 -23.87 16.65 9.86
C GLU A 373 -25.00 15.65 9.61
N ASP A 374 -25.44 15.47 8.36
CA ASP A 374 -26.43 14.46 8.00
C ASP A 374 -25.93 13.04 8.25
N VAL A 375 -24.64 12.78 8.00
CA VAL A 375 -24.00 11.51 8.31
C VAL A 375 -23.95 11.27 9.81
N LEU A 376 -23.56 12.28 10.60
CA LEU A 376 -23.53 12.17 12.06
C LEU A 376 -24.92 11.86 12.63
N GLN A 377 -25.94 12.61 12.23
CA GLN A 377 -27.31 12.39 12.67
C GLN A 377 -27.82 11.00 12.28
N ALA A 378 -27.52 10.53 11.07
CA ALA A 378 -27.88 9.18 10.63
C ALA A 378 -27.19 8.09 11.47
N VAL A 379 -25.92 8.26 11.82
CA VAL A 379 -25.21 7.32 12.69
C VAL A 379 -25.80 7.36 14.11
N MET A 380 -26.01 8.53 14.69
CA MET A 380 -26.63 8.66 16.02
C MET A 380 -28.03 8.03 16.07
N ASP A 381 -28.84 8.23 15.04
CA ASP A 381 -30.18 7.65 14.90
C ASP A 381 -30.15 6.11 14.95
N PHE A 382 -29.17 5.47 14.29
CA PHE A 382 -28.94 4.03 14.39
C PHE A 382 -28.66 3.55 15.83
N PHE A 383 -27.80 4.28 16.55
CA PHE A 383 -27.45 3.99 17.94
C PHE A 383 -28.61 4.27 18.92
N ARG A 384 -29.59 5.10 18.52
CA ARG A 384 -30.84 5.31 19.27
C ARG A 384 -31.90 4.24 19.04
N GLY A 385 -31.67 3.28 18.14
CA GLY A 385 -32.61 2.20 17.87
C GLY A 385 -33.24 2.20 16.49
N ALA A 386 -32.94 3.17 15.63
CA ALA A 386 -33.56 3.24 14.31
C ALA A 386 -33.17 2.03 13.41
N GLU A 387 -34.15 1.57 12.63
CA GLU A 387 -33.97 0.48 11.67
C GLU A 387 -33.23 0.95 10.40
N LEU A 388 -32.36 0.09 9.87
CA LEU A 388 -31.61 0.40 8.65
C LEU A 388 -32.54 0.42 7.44
N PRO A 389 -32.60 1.54 6.69
CA PRO A 389 -33.42 1.59 5.49
C PRO A 389 -32.96 0.59 4.44
N ARG A 390 -33.89 -0.04 3.71
CA ARG A 390 -33.58 -1.10 2.71
C ARG A 390 -32.50 -0.71 1.71
N GLY A 391 -32.52 0.54 1.21
CA GLY A 391 -31.51 0.98 0.25
C GLY A 391 -30.13 1.15 0.86
N MET A 392 -30.01 1.43 2.16
CA MET A 392 -28.73 1.45 2.89
C MET A 392 -28.24 0.02 3.19
N ALA A 393 -29.15 -0.91 3.48
CA ALA A 393 -28.82 -2.32 3.74
C ALA A 393 -28.62 -3.17 2.46
N SER A 394 -28.93 -2.63 1.29
CA SER A 394 -28.70 -3.27 -0.01
C SER A 394 -27.21 -3.50 -0.24
N THR A 395 -26.85 -4.71 -0.66
CA THR A 395 -25.48 -5.19 -0.82
C THR A 395 -25.34 -5.93 -2.14
N THR A 396 -24.26 -5.68 -2.88
CA THR A 396 -23.96 -6.41 -4.13
C THR A 396 -22.95 -7.51 -3.89
N ILE A 397 -23.26 -8.74 -4.28
CA ILE A 397 -22.34 -9.87 -4.29
C ILE A 397 -21.53 -9.84 -5.59
N VAL A 398 -20.22 -9.64 -5.47
CA VAL A 398 -19.26 -9.70 -6.57
C VAL A 398 -18.47 -11.00 -6.48
N LEU A 399 -18.26 -11.67 -7.61
CA LEU A 399 -17.60 -12.97 -7.65
C LEU A 399 -16.15 -12.83 -8.09
N ILE A 400 -15.22 -13.27 -7.23
CA ILE A 400 -13.78 -13.31 -7.55
C ILE A 400 -13.37 -14.77 -7.74
N PRO A 401 -12.78 -15.17 -8.88
CA PRO A 401 -12.33 -16.54 -9.09
C PRO A 401 -11.21 -16.91 -8.11
N LYS A 402 -11.31 -18.08 -7.48
CA LYS A 402 -10.28 -18.63 -6.58
C LYS A 402 -9.21 -19.43 -7.33
N VAL A 403 -9.58 -19.98 -8.49
CA VAL A 403 -8.75 -20.82 -9.35
C VAL A 403 -8.76 -20.27 -10.77
N ASP A 404 -7.73 -20.60 -11.54
CA ASP A 404 -7.68 -20.30 -12.97
C ASP A 404 -8.79 -21.07 -13.68
N SER A 405 -9.51 -20.41 -14.62
CA SER A 405 -10.62 -21.02 -15.37
C SER A 405 -11.76 -21.59 -14.51
N ALA A 406 -12.21 -20.85 -13.50
CA ALA A 406 -13.33 -21.25 -12.62
C ALA A 406 -14.61 -21.62 -13.39
N GLN A 407 -15.16 -22.81 -13.12
CA GLN A 407 -16.35 -23.34 -13.82
C GLN A 407 -17.56 -23.55 -12.91
N ARG A 408 -17.37 -23.66 -11.58
CA ARG A 408 -18.44 -23.89 -10.60
C ARG A 408 -18.61 -22.69 -9.69
N TRP A 409 -19.82 -22.43 -9.16
CA TRP A 409 -20.06 -21.33 -8.20
C TRP A 409 -19.20 -21.41 -6.93
N GLN A 410 -18.79 -22.62 -6.54
CA GLN A 410 -17.92 -22.87 -5.39
C GLN A 410 -16.48 -22.38 -5.60
N ASP A 411 -16.05 -22.32 -6.86
CA ASP A 411 -14.75 -21.83 -7.32
C ASP A 411 -14.64 -20.31 -7.21
N PHE A 412 -15.76 -19.62 -6.98
CA PHE A 412 -15.80 -18.18 -6.75
C PHE A 412 -15.84 -17.86 -5.25
N ARG A 413 -15.20 -16.75 -4.89
CA ARG A 413 -15.32 -16.11 -3.58
C ARG A 413 -16.34 -14.96 -3.71
N PRO A 414 -17.48 -15.01 -2.99
CA PRO A 414 -18.42 -13.92 -2.96
C PRO A 414 -17.87 -12.77 -2.11
N ILE A 415 -17.84 -11.55 -2.64
CA ILE A 415 -17.50 -10.34 -1.89
C ILE A 415 -18.72 -9.44 -1.84
N SER A 416 -19.12 -9.07 -0.63
CA SER A 416 -20.23 -8.17 -0.34
C SER A 416 -19.78 -6.71 -0.44
N LEU A 417 -20.26 -6.00 -1.46
CA LEU A 417 -20.14 -4.56 -1.59
C LEU A 417 -21.32 -3.88 -0.91
N CYS A 418 -21.13 -3.45 0.35
CA CYS A 418 -22.12 -2.72 1.16
C CYS A 418 -21.99 -1.20 0.95
N ASN A 419 -23.08 -0.43 1.04
CA ASN A 419 -23.02 1.05 0.95
C ASN A 419 -22.06 1.68 1.97
N VAL A 420 -21.34 2.74 1.56
CA VAL A 420 -20.42 3.48 2.42
C VAL A 420 -21.12 3.99 3.67
N SER A 421 -22.35 4.49 3.56
CA SER A 421 -23.12 4.98 4.71
C SER A 421 -23.34 3.90 5.77
N TYR A 422 -23.60 2.66 5.35
CA TYR A 422 -23.66 1.50 6.25
C TYR A 422 -22.27 1.12 6.78
N LYS A 423 -21.25 1.11 5.91
CA LYS A 423 -19.87 0.79 6.31
C LYS A 423 -19.33 1.75 7.38
N ILE A 424 -19.77 3.01 7.41
CA ILE A 424 -19.40 3.95 8.48
C ILE A 424 -19.89 3.41 9.83
N ILE A 425 -21.16 2.99 9.92
CA ILE A 425 -21.75 2.41 11.13
C ILE A 425 -21.01 1.12 11.52
N SER A 426 -20.87 0.18 10.58
CA SER A 426 -20.24 -1.11 10.89
C SER A 426 -18.75 -0.99 11.21
N LYS A 427 -18.04 -0.04 10.59
CA LYS A 427 -16.62 0.25 10.89
C LYS A 427 -16.45 0.88 12.27
N LEU A 428 -17.34 1.79 12.67
CA LEU A 428 -17.33 2.40 14.00
C LEU A 428 -17.50 1.33 15.07
N MET A 429 -18.52 0.47 14.92
CA MET A 429 -18.73 -0.67 15.82
C MET A 429 -17.52 -1.62 15.84
N ALA A 430 -16.94 -1.93 14.68
CA ALA A 430 -15.76 -2.78 14.60
C ALA A 430 -14.54 -2.18 15.31
N GLN A 431 -14.34 -0.86 15.24
CA GLN A 431 -13.25 -0.18 15.95
C GLN A 431 -13.44 -0.22 17.46
N ARG A 432 -14.68 -0.04 17.95
CA ARG A 432 -15.00 -0.18 19.36
C ARG A 432 -14.84 -1.63 19.84
N MET A 433 -15.35 -2.62 19.10
CA MET A 433 -15.15 -4.03 19.45
C MET A 433 -13.67 -4.45 19.47
N ALA A 434 -12.85 -3.89 18.58
CA ALA A 434 -11.43 -4.22 18.48
C ALA A 434 -10.64 -3.91 19.78
N SER A 435 -11.08 -2.97 20.61
CA SER A 435 -10.39 -2.63 21.87
C SER A 435 -10.56 -3.70 22.96
N MET A 436 -11.66 -4.45 22.92
CA MET A 436 -12.01 -5.45 23.95
C MET A 436 -11.96 -6.91 23.46
N ILE A 437 -11.96 -7.15 22.13
CA ILE A 437 -12.03 -8.50 21.56
C ILE A 437 -10.89 -9.43 22.04
N GLY A 438 -9.72 -8.87 22.33
CA GLY A 438 -8.56 -9.61 22.85
C GLY A 438 -8.78 -10.21 24.24
N LYS A 439 -9.71 -9.66 25.03
CA LYS A 439 -10.12 -10.18 26.35
C LYS A 439 -11.05 -11.40 26.22
N VAL A 440 -11.91 -11.41 25.20
CA VAL A 440 -12.98 -12.41 25.01
C VAL A 440 -12.50 -13.67 24.31
N ILE A 441 -11.68 -13.50 23.27
CA ILE A 441 -11.27 -14.58 22.37
C ILE A 441 -10.08 -15.37 22.95
N SER A 442 -10.20 -16.69 23.01
CA SER A 442 -9.19 -17.63 23.49
C SER A 442 -7.83 -17.43 22.81
N PRO A 443 -6.69 -17.66 23.52
CA PRO A 443 -5.35 -17.51 22.94
C PRO A 443 -5.08 -18.39 21.70
N ALA A 444 -5.84 -19.47 21.51
CA ALA A 444 -5.70 -20.39 20.38
C ALA A 444 -6.11 -19.75 19.04
N GLN A 445 -6.99 -18.74 19.05
CA GLN A 445 -7.44 -18.01 17.86
C GLN A 445 -6.58 -16.76 17.62
N SER A 446 -5.73 -16.78 16.60
CA SER A 446 -4.90 -15.62 16.24
C SER A 446 -5.45 -14.79 15.08
N GLY A 447 -6.45 -15.30 14.35
CA GLY A 447 -7.06 -14.59 13.23
C GLY A 447 -7.93 -13.42 13.70
N PHE A 448 -7.82 -12.27 13.03
CA PHE A 448 -8.64 -11.06 13.27
C PHE A 448 -8.59 -10.43 14.66
N VAL A 449 -7.74 -10.91 15.58
CA VAL A 449 -7.53 -10.30 16.89
C VAL A 449 -6.37 -9.29 16.83
N PRO A 450 -6.59 -8.00 17.15
CA PRO A 450 -5.52 -7.00 17.18
C PRO A 450 -4.37 -7.41 18.11
N GLY A 451 -3.14 -7.18 17.67
CA GLY A 451 -1.93 -7.53 18.44
C GLY A 451 -1.45 -8.98 18.27
N ARG A 452 -2.29 -9.92 17.80
CA ARG A 452 -1.87 -11.31 17.51
C ARG A 452 -1.28 -11.41 16.10
N LEU A 453 -0.12 -12.06 15.96
CA LEU A 453 0.56 -12.19 14.67
C LEU A 453 0.32 -13.58 14.06
N ILE A 454 0.04 -13.60 12.76
CA ILE A 454 -0.10 -14.84 11.97
C ILE A 454 1.14 -15.76 12.08
N SER A 455 2.34 -15.17 12.24
CA SER A 455 3.58 -15.93 12.39
C SER A 455 3.58 -16.82 13.61
N ASP A 456 2.90 -16.44 14.69
CA ASP A 456 2.96 -17.17 15.97
C ASP A 456 2.24 -18.51 15.83
N ASN A 457 1.11 -18.53 15.14
CA ASN A 457 0.41 -19.77 14.80
C ASN A 457 1.25 -20.69 13.93
N ILE A 458 1.95 -20.15 12.91
CA ILE A 458 2.78 -20.95 12.02
C ILE A 458 3.98 -21.52 12.78
N LEU A 459 4.63 -20.71 13.60
CA LEU A 459 5.76 -21.14 14.43
C LEU A 459 5.33 -22.21 15.44
N MET A 460 4.17 -22.05 16.06
CA MET A 460 3.61 -23.04 16.98
C MET A 460 3.29 -24.37 16.26
N ALA A 461 2.61 -24.31 15.11
CA ALA A 461 2.35 -25.48 14.28
C ALA A 461 3.64 -26.19 13.84
N GLN A 462 4.68 -25.43 13.49
CA GLN A 462 6.00 -25.93 13.13
C GLN A 462 6.68 -26.67 14.30
N GLU A 463 6.55 -26.19 15.53
CA GLU A 463 7.05 -26.89 16.72
C GLU A 463 6.26 -28.18 17.02
N LEU A 464 4.93 -28.15 16.88
CA LEU A 464 4.08 -29.30 17.16
C LEU A 464 4.25 -30.40 16.11
N ASP A 465 4.37 -30.06 14.82
CA ASP A 465 4.69 -31.03 13.76
C ASP A 465 6.09 -31.65 13.95
N HIS A 466 7.08 -30.87 14.40
CA HIS A 466 8.41 -31.41 14.73
C HIS A 466 8.34 -32.48 15.85
N LYS A 467 7.36 -32.37 16.75
CA LYS A 467 7.10 -33.31 17.85
C LYS A 467 6.10 -34.41 17.52
N LEU A 468 5.63 -34.51 16.28
CA LEU A 468 4.66 -35.53 15.87
C LEU A 468 5.16 -36.97 16.07
N ASN A 469 6.46 -37.21 15.96
CA ASN A 469 7.03 -38.54 16.14
C ASN A 469 7.47 -38.83 17.59
N TYR A 470 7.02 -38.03 18.57
CA TYR A 470 7.24 -38.35 19.98
C TYR A 470 6.50 -39.62 20.35
N HIS A 471 7.13 -40.43 21.19
CA HIS A 471 6.60 -41.72 21.59
C HIS A 471 5.48 -41.53 22.64
N ILE A 472 4.26 -41.89 22.26
CA ILE A 472 3.09 -41.96 23.14
C ILE A 472 2.23 -43.15 22.70
N ARG A 473 1.57 -43.81 23.65
CA ARG A 473 0.61 -44.87 23.35
C ARG A 473 -0.49 -44.32 22.45
N GLY A 474 -0.70 -44.93 21.29
CA GLY A 474 -1.65 -44.47 20.26
C GLY A 474 -1.04 -43.58 19.17
N GLY A 475 0.14 -42.99 19.41
CA GLY A 475 0.82 -42.06 18.51
C GLY A 475 0.18 -40.66 18.50
N ASN A 476 0.93 -39.64 18.11
CA ASN A 476 0.38 -38.29 17.89
C ASN A 476 -0.33 -38.19 16.52
N LEU A 477 -1.36 -37.36 16.45
CA LEU A 477 -2.15 -37.11 15.24
C LEU A 477 -2.48 -35.61 15.12
N ILE A 478 -2.32 -35.06 13.92
CA ILE A 478 -2.75 -33.70 13.59
C ILE A 478 -3.93 -33.79 12.63
N LEU A 479 -5.02 -33.08 12.91
CA LEU A 479 -6.14 -32.89 11.99
C LEU A 479 -6.16 -31.43 11.54
N LYS A 480 -6.06 -31.19 10.24
CA LYS A 480 -6.26 -29.89 9.64
C LYS A 480 -7.69 -29.82 9.11
N LEU A 481 -8.48 -28.93 9.69
CA LEU A 481 -9.89 -28.73 9.39
C LEU A 481 -10.08 -27.49 8.52
N ASP A 482 -10.94 -27.59 7.50
CA ASP A 482 -11.35 -26.48 6.64
C ASP A 482 -12.86 -26.26 6.78
N MET A 483 -13.29 -25.07 7.19
CA MET A 483 -14.72 -24.79 7.38
C MET A 483 -15.40 -24.48 6.04
N ALA A 484 -16.46 -25.22 5.72
CA ALA A 484 -17.22 -25.02 4.50
C ALA A 484 -18.00 -23.69 4.56
N LYS A 485 -17.66 -22.74 3.68
CA LYS A 485 -18.40 -21.47 3.53
C LYS A 485 -18.56 -20.74 4.88
N ALA A 486 -17.44 -20.59 5.60
CA ALA A 486 -17.38 -20.17 7.00
C ALA A 486 -18.22 -18.93 7.34
N TYR A 487 -18.22 -17.89 6.50
CA TYR A 487 -19.03 -16.68 6.72
C TYR A 487 -20.50 -16.88 6.36
N ASP A 488 -20.79 -17.59 5.27
CA ASP A 488 -22.16 -17.72 4.73
C ASP A 488 -23.05 -18.62 5.60
N ARG A 489 -22.45 -19.55 6.36
CA ARG A 489 -23.16 -20.53 7.20
C ARG A 489 -23.41 -20.10 8.65
N VAL A 490 -22.86 -18.97 9.11
CA VAL A 490 -23.04 -18.52 10.50
C VAL A 490 -24.51 -18.31 10.82
N GLN A 491 -25.03 -19.04 11.81
CA GLN A 491 -26.38 -18.88 12.30
C GLN A 491 -26.47 -17.73 13.31
N TRP A 492 -27.34 -16.76 13.03
CA TRP A 492 -27.44 -15.54 13.86
C TRP A 492 -27.96 -15.83 15.27
N GLY A 493 -28.89 -16.78 15.43
CA GLY A 493 -29.40 -17.16 16.75
C GLY A 493 -28.30 -17.67 17.68
N VAL A 494 -27.39 -18.51 17.15
CA VAL A 494 -26.22 -19.00 17.88
C VAL A 494 -25.29 -17.85 18.25
N LEU A 495 -24.98 -16.96 17.29
CA LEU A 495 -24.14 -15.77 17.53
C LEU A 495 -24.69 -14.90 18.67
N PHE A 496 -25.99 -14.59 18.66
CA PHE A 496 -26.58 -13.73 19.70
C PHE A 496 -26.57 -14.38 21.08
N ARG A 497 -26.77 -15.70 21.17
CA ARG A 497 -26.67 -16.45 22.43
C ARG A 497 -25.25 -16.46 22.98
N VAL A 498 -24.26 -16.71 22.12
CA VAL A 498 -22.84 -16.65 22.50
C VAL A 498 -22.48 -15.25 23.01
N MET A 499 -22.96 -14.20 22.34
CA MET A 499 -22.78 -12.83 22.82
C MET A 499 -23.45 -12.58 24.18
N ALA A 500 -24.70 -13.00 24.36
CA ALA A 500 -25.38 -12.86 25.64
C ALA A 500 -24.61 -13.58 26.77
N ALA A 501 -24.12 -14.80 26.52
CA ALA A 501 -23.33 -15.57 27.48
C ALA A 501 -22.00 -14.89 27.86
N PHE A 502 -21.36 -14.19 26.91
CA PHE A 502 -20.17 -13.38 27.20
C PHE A 502 -20.44 -12.13 28.06
N GLY A 503 -21.71 -11.75 28.25
CA GLY A 503 -22.10 -10.56 29.02
C GLY A 503 -22.30 -9.29 28.17
N PHE A 504 -22.43 -9.41 26.85
CA PHE A 504 -22.83 -8.27 26.02
C PHE A 504 -24.26 -7.84 26.36
N SER A 505 -24.49 -6.53 26.48
CA SER A 505 -25.82 -6.00 26.77
C SER A 505 -26.80 -6.24 25.61
N GLU A 506 -28.09 -6.27 25.92
CA GLU A 506 -29.15 -6.38 24.91
C GLU A 506 -29.11 -5.24 23.90
N SER A 507 -28.70 -4.03 24.31
CA SER A 507 -28.51 -2.89 23.41
C SER A 507 -27.46 -3.18 22.34
N VAL A 508 -26.28 -3.69 22.73
CA VAL A 508 -25.20 -4.05 21.81
C VAL A 508 -25.62 -5.18 20.87
N ILE A 509 -26.26 -6.21 21.43
CA ILE A 509 -26.79 -7.33 20.64
C ILE A 509 -27.84 -6.81 19.64
N ALA A 510 -28.69 -5.86 20.02
CA ALA A 510 -29.67 -5.26 19.13
C ALA A 510 -29.03 -4.47 17.98
N PHE A 511 -27.94 -3.71 18.22
CA PHE A 511 -27.17 -3.05 17.16
C PHE A 511 -26.65 -4.06 16.14
N ILE A 512 -26.02 -5.14 16.62
CA ILE A 512 -25.46 -6.19 15.76
C ILE A 512 -26.57 -6.94 15.01
N ARG A 513 -27.69 -7.22 15.69
CA ARG A 513 -28.88 -7.84 15.10
C ARG A 513 -29.42 -7.02 13.93
N ARG A 514 -29.58 -5.71 14.09
CA ARG A 514 -30.00 -4.81 12.99
C ARG A 514 -28.99 -4.80 11.84
N CYS A 515 -27.69 -4.84 12.14
CA CYS A 515 -26.64 -4.92 11.12
C CYS A 515 -26.71 -6.21 10.28
N VAL A 516 -26.91 -7.39 10.87
CA VAL A 516 -26.86 -8.64 10.10
C VAL A 516 -28.21 -8.97 9.44
N THR A 517 -29.33 -8.75 10.12
CA THR A 517 -30.68 -9.18 9.68
C THR A 517 -31.33 -8.30 8.60
N SER A 518 -30.83 -7.07 8.42
CA SER A 518 -31.36 -6.11 7.43
C SER A 518 -30.79 -6.32 6.02
N SER A 519 -29.84 -7.25 5.84
CA SER A 519 -29.08 -7.42 4.61
C SER A 519 -29.93 -7.91 3.42
N TRP A 520 -29.91 -7.16 2.32
CA TRP A 520 -30.49 -7.55 1.02
C TRP A 520 -29.40 -7.71 -0.02
N PHE A 521 -29.46 -8.77 -0.83
CA PHE A 521 -28.42 -9.12 -1.79
C PHE A 521 -28.91 -9.09 -3.25
N SER A 522 -28.05 -8.59 -4.12
CA SER A 522 -28.11 -8.79 -5.59
C SER A 522 -26.76 -9.34 -6.07
N VAL A 523 -26.78 -10.25 -7.03
CA VAL A 523 -25.54 -10.85 -7.58
C VAL A 523 -25.10 -10.09 -8.82
N LEU A 524 -23.85 -9.64 -8.86
CA LEU A 524 -23.24 -9.02 -10.04
C LEU A 524 -22.64 -10.09 -10.94
N VAL A 525 -23.28 -10.33 -12.08
CA VAL A 525 -22.83 -11.29 -13.10
C VAL A 525 -22.59 -10.52 -14.40
N ASN A 526 -21.35 -10.57 -14.90
CA ASN A 526 -20.96 -9.95 -16.18
C ASN A 526 -21.39 -8.48 -16.34
N GLY A 527 -21.26 -7.72 -15.25
CA GLY A 527 -21.56 -6.28 -15.21
C GLY A 527 -23.02 -5.92 -14.91
N GLN A 528 -23.92 -6.90 -14.80
CA GLN A 528 -25.34 -6.67 -14.50
C GLN A 528 -25.73 -7.23 -13.13
N LEU A 529 -26.50 -6.45 -12.37
CA LEU A 529 -27.13 -6.89 -11.11
C LEU A 529 -28.31 -7.81 -11.42
N SER A 530 -28.35 -8.96 -10.78
CA SER A 530 -29.38 -9.99 -10.94
C SER A 530 -29.91 -10.43 -9.58
N GLY A 531 -31.23 -10.60 -9.48
CA GLY A 531 -31.91 -10.98 -8.24
C GLY A 531 -31.97 -9.87 -7.19
N PHE A 532 -32.87 -10.04 -6.22
CA PHE A 532 -32.96 -9.20 -5.03
C PHE A 532 -33.63 -9.99 -3.91
N PHE A 533 -32.85 -10.56 -3.00
CA PHE A 533 -33.33 -11.46 -1.95
C PHE A 533 -32.75 -11.10 -0.58
N ARG A 534 -33.43 -11.50 0.49
CA ARG A 534 -33.04 -11.22 1.87
C ARG A 534 -32.24 -12.40 2.44
N SER A 535 -31.18 -12.10 3.20
CA SER A 535 -30.45 -13.14 3.95
C SER A 535 -31.25 -13.59 5.17
N GLN A 536 -31.14 -14.87 5.52
CA GLN A 536 -31.66 -15.42 6.78
C GLN A 536 -30.55 -15.94 7.71
N ARG A 537 -29.36 -16.18 7.14
CA ARG A 537 -28.13 -16.51 7.88
C ARG A 537 -26.92 -15.85 7.21
N GLY A 538 -25.75 -16.04 7.81
CA GLY A 538 -24.46 -15.66 7.24
C GLY A 538 -24.05 -14.21 7.51
N LEU A 539 -22.77 -13.93 7.28
CA LEU A 539 -22.12 -12.64 7.50
C LEU A 539 -21.60 -12.07 6.17
N ARG A 540 -21.61 -10.75 6.03
CA ARG A 540 -21.23 -10.07 4.78
C ARG A 540 -19.71 -10.10 4.57
N GLN A 541 -19.24 -10.89 3.61
CA GLN A 541 -17.81 -11.01 3.31
C GLN A 541 -17.25 -9.71 2.68
N GLY A 542 -16.60 -8.87 3.49
CA GLY A 542 -16.11 -7.54 3.10
C GLY A 542 -16.61 -6.41 4.00
N ASP A 543 -17.54 -6.70 4.90
CA ASP A 543 -18.03 -5.79 5.92
C ASP A 543 -17.08 -5.72 7.14
N PRO A 544 -16.67 -4.53 7.61
CA PRO A 544 -15.70 -4.38 8.69
C PRO A 544 -15.98 -5.12 10.01
N ILE A 545 -17.23 -5.28 10.42
CA ILE A 545 -17.60 -5.94 11.69
C ILE A 545 -17.66 -7.47 11.56
N SER A 546 -17.93 -7.98 10.36
CA SER A 546 -18.15 -9.41 10.11
C SER A 546 -17.01 -10.33 10.58
N PRO A 547 -15.70 -9.98 10.45
CA PRO A 547 -14.62 -10.81 11.00
C PRO A 547 -14.67 -10.99 12.53
N PHE A 548 -15.08 -9.95 13.28
CA PHE A 548 -15.20 -10.00 14.74
C PHE A 548 -16.37 -10.87 15.17
N LEU A 549 -17.51 -10.75 14.48
CA LEU A 549 -18.68 -11.60 14.72
C LEU A 549 -18.39 -13.06 14.40
N PHE A 550 -17.62 -13.32 13.34
CA PHE A 550 -17.22 -14.68 12.99
C PHE A 550 -16.37 -15.34 14.09
N ILE A 551 -15.33 -14.66 14.58
CA ILE A 551 -14.49 -15.25 15.63
C ILE A 551 -15.23 -15.38 16.96
N LEU A 552 -16.20 -14.51 17.27
CA LEU A 552 -17.08 -14.69 18.43
C LEU A 552 -17.91 -15.96 18.31
N ALA A 553 -18.53 -16.21 17.14
CA ALA A 553 -19.29 -17.45 16.93
C ALA A 553 -18.37 -18.69 16.94
N ALA A 554 -17.18 -18.60 16.35
CA ALA A 554 -16.21 -19.69 16.32
C ALA A 554 -15.59 -20.01 17.69
N GLU A 555 -15.65 -19.08 18.65
CA GLU A 555 -15.10 -19.27 20.00
C GLU A 555 -15.80 -20.42 20.75
N LEU A 556 -17.06 -20.72 20.42
CA LEU A 556 -17.77 -21.91 20.91
C LEU A 556 -17.02 -23.21 20.56
N LEU A 557 -16.47 -23.30 19.34
CA LEU A 557 -15.67 -24.45 18.92
C LEU A 557 -14.39 -24.56 19.75
N SER A 558 -13.66 -23.45 19.89
CA SER A 558 -12.40 -23.41 20.64
C SER A 558 -12.57 -23.83 22.10
N ARG A 559 -13.58 -23.30 22.78
CA ARG A 559 -13.88 -23.63 24.18
C ARG A 559 -14.43 -25.05 24.35
N GLY A 560 -15.25 -25.52 23.41
CA GLY A 560 -15.70 -26.92 23.38
C GLY A 560 -14.55 -27.91 23.21
N ILE A 561 -13.55 -27.59 22.36
CA ILE A 561 -12.33 -28.40 22.24
C ILE A 561 -11.55 -28.41 23.56
N GLU A 562 -11.41 -27.26 24.22
CA GLU A 562 -10.71 -27.18 25.52
C GLU A 562 -11.42 -28.00 26.61
N ALA A 563 -12.76 -27.89 26.70
CA ALA A 563 -13.57 -28.69 27.61
C ALA A 563 -13.46 -30.20 27.34
N LEU A 564 -13.47 -30.61 26.07
CA LEU A 564 -13.27 -32.01 25.69
C LEU A 564 -11.91 -32.55 26.16
N PHE A 565 -10.84 -31.76 26.03
CA PHE A 565 -9.50 -32.14 26.47
C PHE A 565 -9.34 -32.11 28.00
N ALA A 566 -10.11 -31.27 28.68
CA ALA A 566 -10.18 -31.26 30.14
C ALA A 566 -10.88 -32.52 30.67
N ALA A 567 -12.01 -32.90 30.05
CA ALA A 567 -12.76 -34.11 30.39
C ALA A 567 -11.99 -35.41 30.07
N TYR A 568 -11.20 -35.42 28.98
CA TYR A 568 -10.42 -36.58 28.54
C TYR A 568 -8.93 -36.26 28.37
N PRO A 569 -8.16 -36.20 29.46
CA PRO A 569 -6.72 -35.90 29.41
C PRO A 569 -5.91 -36.86 28.52
N GLY A 570 -6.36 -38.11 28.34
CA GLY A 570 -5.73 -39.11 27.46
C GLY A 570 -5.75 -38.74 25.97
N MET A 571 -6.58 -37.78 25.56
CA MET A 571 -6.61 -37.24 24.20
C MET A 571 -5.44 -36.29 23.90
N ALA A 572 -4.70 -35.87 24.93
CA ALA A 572 -3.64 -34.88 24.80
C ALA A 572 -2.54 -35.32 23.81
N TYR A 573 -2.16 -34.39 22.95
CA TYR A 573 -1.00 -34.51 22.08
C TYR A 573 0.29 -34.46 22.92
N ALA A 574 1.23 -35.37 22.65
CA ALA A 574 2.51 -35.37 23.34
C ALA A 574 3.38 -34.20 22.87
N THR A 575 3.54 -33.19 23.72
CA THR A 575 4.36 -32.00 23.47
C THR A 575 5.75 -32.08 24.10
N GLY A 576 6.02 -33.08 24.95
CA GLY A 576 7.29 -33.21 25.69
C GLY A 576 7.56 -32.11 26.72
N CYS A 577 6.54 -31.34 27.07
CA CYS A 577 6.51 -30.45 28.24
C CYS A 577 5.13 -30.54 28.91
N ASP A 578 5.01 -29.90 30.07
CA ASP A 578 3.78 -29.77 30.86
C ASP A 578 2.66 -28.99 30.13
N MET A 579 3.02 -28.16 29.14
CA MET A 579 2.06 -27.35 28.40
C MET A 579 1.31 -28.18 27.35
N ARG A 580 -0.01 -28.30 27.56
CA ARG A 580 -0.94 -28.93 26.62
C ARG A 580 -1.39 -27.93 25.55
N VAL A 581 -1.49 -28.41 24.32
CA VAL A 581 -1.98 -27.62 23.18
C VAL A 581 -2.98 -28.48 22.45
N SER A 582 -4.27 -28.12 22.52
CA SER A 582 -5.35 -28.87 21.89
C SER A 582 -5.53 -28.45 20.43
N HIS A 583 -5.54 -27.16 20.13
CA HIS A 583 -5.77 -26.64 18.79
C HIS A 583 -5.07 -25.31 18.53
N LEU A 584 -4.98 -24.95 17.25
CA LEU A 584 -4.62 -23.62 16.75
C LEU A 584 -5.68 -23.19 15.74
N ALA A 585 -6.15 -21.94 15.83
CA ALA A 585 -7.13 -21.39 14.90
C ALA A 585 -6.61 -20.08 14.29
N TYR A 586 -6.80 -19.91 12.99
CA TYR A 586 -6.61 -18.65 12.29
C TYR A 586 -7.83 -18.38 11.43
N ALA A 587 -8.77 -17.61 11.98
CA ALA A 587 -10.11 -17.45 11.44
C ALA A 587 -10.77 -18.83 11.28
N ASP A 588 -11.05 -19.25 10.04
CA ASP A 588 -11.73 -20.49 9.66
C ASP A 588 -10.80 -21.70 9.50
N GLU A 589 -9.48 -21.50 9.39
CA GLU A 589 -8.53 -22.62 9.38
C GLU A 589 -8.23 -23.06 10.83
N VAL A 590 -8.58 -24.31 11.17
CA VAL A 590 -8.36 -24.90 12.49
C VAL A 590 -7.45 -26.13 12.38
N VAL A 591 -6.44 -26.23 13.24
CA VAL A 591 -5.56 -27.38 13.35
C VAL A 591 -5.70 -27.98 14.74
N LEU A 592 -6.18 -29.22 14.82
CA LEU A 592 -6.37 -29.97 16.06
C LEU A 592 -5.20 -30.93 16.28
N PHE A 593 -4.69 -30.98 17.51
CA PHE A 593 -3.58 -31.81 17.94
C PHE A 593 -4.10 -32.80 18.99
N LEU A 594 -4.17 -34.09 18.66
CA LEU A 594 -4.66 -35.12 19.57
C LEU A 594 -3.88 -36.42 19.51
N ASN A 595 -4.20 -37.34 20.41
CA ASN A 595 -3.76 -38.73 20.38
C ASN A 595 -4.46 -39.51 19.23
N GLY A 596 -3.69 -40.26 18.45
CA GLY A 596 -4.14 -41.05 17.31
C GLY A 596 -4.76 -42.40 17.64
N SER A 597 -5.01 -42.71 18.91
CA SER A 597 -5.82 -43.87 19.29
C SER A 597 -7.25 -43.71 18.77
N LEU A 598 -7.84 -44.82 18.33
CA LEU A 598 -9.13 -44.80 17.65
C LEU A 598 -10.26 -44.22 18.53
N ASP A 599 -10.19 -44.46 19.85
CA ASP A 599 -11.17 -43.92 20.79
C ASP A 599 -11.06 -42.39 20.92
N CYS A 600 -9.84 -41.85 20.94
CA CYS A 600 -9.63 -40.40 20.95
C CYS A 600 -10.12 -39.77 19.64
N VAL A 601 -9.87 -40.40 18.50
CA VAL A 601 -10.34 -39.92 17.19
C VAL A 601 -11.87 -39.95 17.11
N ARG A 602 -12.52 -41.02 17.59
CA ARG A 602 -13.99 -41.11 17.66
C ARG A 602 -14.61 -40.04 18.56
N ARG A 603 -14.02 -39.77 19.73
CA ARG A 603 -14.47 -38.70 20.62
C ARG A 603 -14.33 -37.33 19.96
N GLY A 604 -13.19 -37.07 19.33
CA GLY A 604 -12.96 -35.85 18.58
C GLY A 604 -13.99 -35.66 17.46
N LYS A 605 -14.22 -36.69 16.64
CA LYS A 605 -15.23 -36.65 15.57
C LYS A 605 -16.65 -36.47 16.11
N GLY A 606 -17.04 -37.19 17.17
CA GLY A 606 -18.36 -37.05 17.79
C GLY A 606 -18.62 -35.65 18.34
N PHE A 607 -17.60 -34.99 18.90
CA PHE A 607 -17.68 -33.58 19.28
C PHE A 607 -17.87 -32.68 18.06
N LEU A 608 -17.09 -32.87 16.99
CA LEU A 608 -17.24 -32.07 15.77
C LEU A 608 -18.65 -32.22 15.17
N ASP A 609 -19.20 -33.43 15.16
CA ASP A 609 -20.56 -33.69 14.66
C ASP A 609 -21.64 -33.01 15.50
N SER A 610 -21.48 -33.04 16.83
CA SER A 610 -22.34 -32.29 17.75
C SER A 610 -22.23 -30.78 17.52
N TYR A 611 -21.03 -30.27 17.30
CA TYR A 611 -20.79 -28.86 17.00
C TYR A 611 -21.44 -28.43 15.68
N GLU A 612 -21.33 -29.23 14.62
CA GLU A 612 -21.98 -28.95 13.34
C GLU A 612 -23.49 -28.86 13.48
N ALA A 613 -24.09 -29.80 14.22
CA ALA A 613 -25.53 -29.83 14.47
C ALA A 613 -26.04 -28.62 15.27
N GLN A 614 -25.29 -28.18 16.30
CA GLN A 614 -25.70 -27.06 17.17
C GLN A 614 -25.42 -25.68 16.56
N SER A 615 -24.27 -25.52 15.89
CA SER A 615 -23.81 -24.20 15.40
C SER A 615 -24.33 -23.84 14.01
N GLY A 616 -24.70 -24.84 13.21
CA GLY A 616 -24.99 -24.71 11.78
C GLY A 616 -23.75 -24.48 10.90
N GLN A 617 -22.55 -24.43 11.48
CA GLN A 617 -21.30 -24.49 10.73
C GLN A 617 -21.05 -25.93 10.25
N ALA A 618 -20.25 -26.07 9.18
CA ALA A 618 -19.93 -27.37 8.61
C ALA A 618 -18.45 -27.43 8.22
N ILE A 619 -17.85 -28.60 8.37
CA ILE A 619 -16.47 -28.92 8.03
C ILE A 619 -16.46 -29.52 6.63
N ASN A 620 -15.55 -29.05 5.78
CA ASN A 620 -15.33 -29.59 4.47
C ASN A 620 -14.43 -30.83 4.55
N ALA A 621 -15.01 -32.03 4.49
CA ALA A 621 -14.24 -33.28 4.55
C ALA A 621 -13.24 -33.44 3.40
N GLU A 622 -13.56 -32.98 2.18
CA GLU A 622 -12.66 -33.07 1.01
C GLU A 622 -11.41 -32.19 1.13
N LYS A 623 -11.51 -31.10 1.91
CA LYS A 623 -10.41 -30.15 2.14
C LYS A 623 -9.76 -30.32 3.51
N SER A 624 -10.30 -31.22 4.33
CA SER A 624 -9.75 -31.56 5.63
C SER A 624 -8.84 -32.77 5.50
N PHE A 625 -7.70 -32.71 6.20
CA PHE A 625 -6.65 -33.71 6.10
C PHE A 625 -6.13 -34.12 7.46
N PHE A 626 -5.73 -35.38 7.60
CA PHE A 626 -5.04 -35.87 8.80
C PHE A 626 -3.57 -36.21 8.52
N PHE A 627 -2.72 -35.94 9.50
CA PHE A 627 -1.27 -36.19 9.45
C PHE A 627 -0.88 -37.07 10.64
N PRO A 628 -0.72 -38.39 10.43
CA PRO A 628 -0.40 -39.32 11.50
C PRO A 628 1.10 -39.36 11.80
N SER A 629 1.44 -39.70 13.04
CA SER A 629 2.80 -40.07 13.42
C SER A 629 3.29 -41.33 12.69
N ARG A 630 4.60 -41.46 12.52
CA ARG A 630 5.23 -42.65 11.92
C ARG A 630 4.95 -43.93 12.69
N CYS A 631 4.68 -43.85 13.98
CA CYS A 631 4.33 -45.00 14.83
C CYS A 631 2.88 -45.47 14.68
N ILE A 632 2.02 -44.74 13.94
CA ILE A 632 0.66 -45.19 13.63
C ILE A 632 0.71 -46.11 12.41
N SER A 633 0.26 -47.36 12.60
CA SER A 633 0.22 -48.40 11.56
C SER A 633 -0.76 -48.07 10.43
N ASP A 634 -0.52 -48.58 9.23
CA ASP A 634 -1.36 -48.30 8.05
C ASP A 634 -2.81 -48.76 8.22
N ARG A 635 -3.03 -49.90 8.89
CA ARG A 635 -4.37 -50.35 9.30
C ARG A 635 -5.10 -49.28 10.13
N ARG A 636 -4.41 -48.65 11.08
CA ARG A 636 -5.00 -47.59 11.90
C ARG A 636 -5.22 -46.31 11.10
N ARG A 637 -4.34 -45.98 10.15
CA ARG A 637 -4.54 -44.83 9.24
C ARG A 637 -5.81 -44.98 8.41
N GLN A 638 -6.08 -46.18 7.89
CA GLN A 638 -7.33 -46.49 7.18
C GLN A 638 -8.56 -46.37 8.10
N GLN A 639 -8.47 -46.85 9.34
CA GLN A 639 -9.54 -46.68 10.33
C GLN A 639 -9.79 -45.21 10.68
N ILE A 640 -8.74 -44.40 10.82
CA ILE A 640 -8.85 -42.95 11.06
C ILE A 640 -9.55 -42.29 9.88
N ALA A 641 -9.14 -42.59 8.65
CA ALA A 641 -9.79 -42.06 7.44
C ALA A 641 -11.28 -42.45 7.38
N ALA A 642 -11.62 -43.69 7.73
CA ALA A 642 -13.00 -44.15 7.76
C ALA A 642 -13.86 -43.47 8.84
N VAL A 643 -13.30 -43.20 10.03
CA VAL A 643 -14.02 -42.51 11.11
C VAL A 643 -14.19 -41.02 10.83
N THR A 644 -13.14 -40.35 10.34
CA THR A 644 -13.17 -38.89 10.16
C THR A 644 -13.76 -38.47 8.82
N GLY A 645 -13.63 -39.31 7.78
CA GLY A 645 -13.92 -38.94 6.39
C GLY A 645 -12.85 -38.05 5.76
N PHE A 646 -11.71 -37.83 6.43
CA PHE A 646 -10.66 -36.92 5.96
C PHE A 646 -9.59 -37.64 5.13
N GLY A 647 -8.98 -36.90 4.19
CA GLY A 647 -7.86 -37.41 3.39
C GLY A 647 -6.55 -37.52 4.18
N LEU A 648 -5.66 -38.42 3.76
CA LEU A 648 -4.28 -38.44 4.27
C LEU A 648 -3.50 -37.26 3.68
N GLY A 649 -2.95 -36.40 4.52
CA GLY A 649 -2.24 -35.21 4.07
C GLY A 649 -0.79 -35.46 3.60
N GLU A 650 -0.36 -34.75 2.55
CA GLU A 650 1.01 -34.80 2.03
C GLU A 650 2.00 -33.92 2.80
N ARG A 651 3.28 -34.31 2.85
CA ARG A 651 4.36 -33.53 3.49
C ARG A 651 5.28 -32.87 2.45
N PRO A 652 5.74 -31.63 2.67
CA PRO A 652 5.48 -30.76 3.84
C PRO A 652 4.06 -30.18 3.85
N MET A 653 3.43 -30.11 5.03
CA MET A 653 2.08 -29.57 5.20
C MET A 653 2.07 -28.07 4.88
N LEU A 654 1.21 -27.62 3.96
CA LEU A 654 1.02 -26.19 3.71
C LEU A 654 0.03 -25.62 4.74
N TYR A 655 0.48 -24.67 5.56
CA TYR A 655 -0.36 -24.00 6.57
C TYR A 655 -0.18 -22.49 6.46
N LEU A 656 -1.28 -21.76 6.29
CA LEU A 656 -1.30 -20.30 6.12
C LEU A 656 -0.33 -19.81 5.01
N GLY A 657 -0.15 -20.61 3.94
CA GLY A 657 0.74 -20.28 2.83
C GLY A 657 2.24 -20.50 3.09
N VAL A 658 2.62 -21.11 4.22
CA VAL A 658 3.99 -21.52 4.55
C VAL A 658 4.10 -23.04 4.61
N PRO A 659 5.11 -23.66 3.95
CA PRO A 659 5.35 -25.09 4.09
C PRO A 659 5.93 -25.41 5.47
N ILE A 660 5.24 -26.22 6.26
CA ILE A 660 5.69 -26.74 7.55
C ILE A 660 6.69 -27.88 7.29
N ILE A 661 7.97 -27.61 7.52
CA ILE A 661 9.07 -28.51 7.16
C ILE A 661 9.62 -29.18 8.42
N SER A 662 9.41 -30.47 8.58
CA SER A 662 10.13 -31.27 9.58
C SER A 662 11.50 -31.69 9.01
N GLY A 663 12.58 -31.48 9.77
CA GLY A 663 13.95 -31.87 9.37
C GLY A 663 14.71 -30.85 8.49
N ASN A 664 15.60 -31.35 7.62
CA ASN A 664 16.50 -30.52 6.82
C ASN A 664 15.77 -29.78 5.69
N LYS A 665 16.02 -28.47 5.59
CA LYS A 665 15.41 -27.60 4.59
C LYS A 665 16.07 -27.81 3.23
N ARG A 666 15.30 -28.26 2.25
CA ARG A 666 15.77 -28.49 0.87
C ARG A 666 15.29 -27.38 -0.06
N THR A 667 16.05 -27.12 -1.12
CA THR A 667 15.74 -26.12 -2.16
C THR A 667 14.37 -26.37 -2.80
N VAL A 668 13.95 -27.64 -2.94
CA VAL A 668 12.65 -28.02 -3.51
C VAL A 668 11.45 -27.45 -2.75
N HIS A 669 11.54 -27.30 -1.42
CA HIS A 669 10.44 -26.75 -0.62
C HIS A 669 10.14 -25.28 -0.95
N PHE A 670 11.07 -24.57 -1.60
CA PHE A 670 10.94 -23.16 -1.97
C PHE A 670 10.68 -22.94 -3.46
N ALA A 671 10.57 -24.01 -4.25
CA ALA A 671 10.29 -23.93 -5.69
C ALA A 671 8.96 -23.20 -6.01
N PRO A 672 7.85 -23.39 -5.25
CA PRO A 672 6.61 -22.64 -5.50
C PRO A 672 6.77 -21.12 -5.36
N LEU A 673 7.59 -20.65 -4.41
CA LEU A 673 7.90 -19.23 -4.23
C LEU A 673 8.67 -18.68 -5.43
N LEU A 674 9.69 -19.41 -5.90
CA LEU A 674 10.46 -19.05 -7.09
C LEU A 674 9.54 -18.96 -8.32
N ALA A 675 8.70 -19.97 -8.55
CA ALA A 675 7.74 -19.99 -9.65
C ALA A 675 6.73 -18.83 -9.58
N LYS A 676 6.26 -18.48 -8.37
CA LYS A 676 5.36 -17.32 -8.17
C LYS A 676 6.02 -16.00 -8.55
N ILE A 677 7.29 -15.82 -8.20
CA ILE A 677 8.08 -14.63 -8.56
C ILE A 677 8.36 -14.59 -10.06
N GLN A 678 8.71 -15.73 -10.66
CA GLN A 678 8.94 -15.86 -12.10
C GLN A 678 7.68 -15.61 -12.93
N ARG A 679 6.50 -16.09 -12.51
CA ARG A 679 5.23 -15.80 -13.20
C ARG A 679 4.90 -14.30 -13.18
N LYS A 680 5.12 -13.61 -12.05
CA LYS A 680 4.96 -12.15 -11.99
C LYS A 680 5.95 -11.42 -12.91
N PHE A 681 7.18 -11.92 -12.99
CA PHE A 681 8.19 -11.41 -13.91
C PHE A 681 7.75 -11.54 -15.38
N GLN A 682 7.25 -12.72 -15.78
CA GLN A 682 6.80 -12.99 -17.16
C GLN A 682 5.55 -12.19 -17.54
N GLY A 683 4.63 -11.97 -16.59
CA GLY A 683 3.42 -11.18 -16.81
C GLY A 683 3.67 -9.68 -17.00
N TRP A 684 4.87 -9.18 -16.73
CA TRP A 684 5.22 -7.78 -16.96
C TRP A 684 5.87 -7.58 -18.32
N ASN A 685 5.29 -6.69 -19.12
CA ASN A 685 5.87 -6.35 -20.42
C ASN A 685 7.17 -5.55 -20.22
N LEU A 686 8.30 -6.26 -20.20
CA LEU A 686 9.65 -5.71 -19.99
C LEU A 686 10.03 -4.63 -21.01
N SER A 687 9.36 -4.59 -22.17
CA SER A 687 9.60 -3.60 -23.23
C SER A 687 9.21 -2.17 -22.87
N ARG A 688 8.28 -2.01 -21.91
CA ARG A 688 7.72 -0.69 -21.58
C ARG A 688 8.22 -0.14 -20.24
N LEU A 689 9.02 -0.89 -19.49
CA LEU A 689 9.46 -0.51 -18.14
C LEU A 689 10.88 0.07 -18.12
N SER A 690 11.02 1.31 -17.65
CA SER A 690 12.32 1.92 -17.37
C SER A 690 13.02 1.23 -16.18
N HIS A 691 14.34 1.42 -16.05
CA HIS A 691 15.08 0.93 -14.87
C HIS A 691 14.52 1.50 -13.55
N GLY A 692 14.01 2.75 -13.57
CA GLY A 692 13.30 3.34 -12.43
C GLY A 692 12.00 2.60 -12.10
N GLY A 693 11.18 2.29 -13.11
CA GLY A 693 9.96 1.49 -12.93
C GLY A 693 10.24 0.07 -12.40
N ARG A 694 11.31 -0.57 -12.90
CA ARG A 694 11.74 -1.89 -12.41
C ARG A 694 12.24 -1.85 -10.98
N LEU A 695 13.02 -0.84 -10.61
CA LEU A 695 13.45 -0.63 -9.21
C LEU A 695 12.24 -0.53 -8.28
N MET A 696 11.22 0.26 -8.68
CA MET A 696 9.98 0.40 -7.91
C MET A 696 9.24 -0.94 -7.76
N LEU A 697 9.14 -1.74 -8.82
CA LEU A 697 8.51 -3.07 -8.77
C LEU A 697 9.31 -4.06 -7.91
N ILE A 698 10.64 -4.00 -7.96
CA ILE A 698 11.48 -4.81 -7.06
C ILE A 698 11.18 -4.44 -5.62
N GLN A 699 11.27 -3.15 -5.27
CA GLN A 699 11.13 -2.69 -3.89
C GLN A 699 9.71 -2.90 -3.33
N SER A 700 8.67 -2.65 -4.12
CA SER A 700 7.28 -2.71 -3.66
C SER A 700 6.66 -4.11 -3.76
N VAL A 701 7.02 -4.90 -4.79
CA VAL A 701 6.37 -6.19 -5.09
C VAL A 701 7.32 -7.37 -4.90
N LEU A 702 8.49 -7.39 -5.56
CA LEU A 702 9.30 -8.59 -5.57
C LEU A 702 10.03 -8.85 -4.24
N SER A 703 10.57 -7.80 -3.62
CA SER A 703 11.27 -7.89 -2.33
C SER A 703 10.32 -8.16 -1.16
N SER A 704 9.02 -7.85 -1.29
CA SER A 704 8.02 -8.08 -0.23
C SER A 704 7.49 -9.52 -0.20
N LEU A 705 7.47 -10.22 -1.35
CA LEU A 705 6.96 -11.59 -1.43
C LEU A 705 7.70 -12.61 -0.52
N PRO A 706 9.05 -12.63 -0.46
CA PRO A 706 9.77 -13.55 0.41
C PRO A 706 9.67 -13.19 1.91
N VAL A 707 9.39 -11.94 2.26
CA VAL A 707 9.43 -11.44 3.66
C VAL A 707 8.49 -12.24 4.55
N TYR A 708 7.30 -12.58 4.06
CA TYR A 708 6.32 -13.38 4.79
C TYR A 708 6.89 -14.75 5.19
N LEU A 709 7.59 -15.41 4.27
CA LEU A 709 8.24 -16.70 4.53
C LEU A 709 9.46 -16.55 5.45
N LEU A 710 10.29 -15.52 5.22
CA LEU A 710 11.49 -15.23 6.01
C LEU A 710 11.21 -14.96 7.49
N LEU A 711 10.02 -14.43 7.80
CA LEU A 711 9.57 -14.21 9.17
C LEU A 711 9.61 -15.51 9.98
N VAL A 712 9.13 -16.60 9.41
CA VAL A 712 9.04 -17.91 10.07
C VAL A 712 10.26 -18.77 9.75
N ILE A 713 10.52 -19.02 8.46
CA ILE A 713 11.51 -20.01 8.01
C ILE A 713 12.72 -19.30 7.41
N GLN A 714 13.92 -19.68 7.85
CA GLN A 714 15.17 -19.29 7.18
C GLN A 714 15.46 -20.26 6.02
N PRO A 715 15.40 -19.84 4.75
CA PRO A 715 15.73 -20.68 3.60
C PRO A 715 17.24 -20.92 3.51
N PRO A 716 17.69 -21.98 2.80
CA PRO A 716 19.09 -22.13 2.43
C PRO A 716 19.63 -20.90 1.67
N LEU A 717 20.90 -20.56 1.89
CA LEU A 717 21.54 -19.42 1.23
C LEU A 717 21.46 -19.50 -0.30
N GLU A 718 21.48 -20.70 -0.88
CA GLU A 718 21.30 -20.91 -2.31
C GLU A 718 19.95 -20.43 -2.84
N VAL A 719 18.87 -20.62 -2.07
CA VAL A 719 17.52 -20.15 -2.43
C VAL A 719 17.50 -18.62 -2.45
N LEU A 720 18.11 -17.98 -1.44
CA LEU A 720 18.21 -16.52 -1.38
C LEU A 720 19.04 -15.96 -2.54
N LYS A 721 20.17 -16.59 -2.86
CA LYS A 721 21.01 -16.24 -4.03
C LYS A 721 20.26 -16.40 -5.35
N LYS A 722 19.47 -17.47 -5.51
CA LYS A 722 18.62 -17.68 -6.71
C LYS A 722 17.56 -16.59 -6.84
N LEU A 723 16.89 -16.22 -5.74
CA LEU A 723 15.90 -15.13 -5.72
C LEU A 723 16.53 -13.78 -6.09
N GLU A 724 17.66 -13.44 -5.45
CA GLU A 724 18.40 -12.21 -5.75
C GLU A 724 18.97 -12.19 -7.17
N GLY A 725 19.36 -13.35 -7.70
CA GLY A 725 19.74 -13.52 -9.10
C GLY A 725 18.59 -13.17 -10.05
N VAL A 726 17.37 -13.64 -9.78
CA VAL A 726 16.17 -13.26 -10.55
C VAL A 726 15.91 -11.75 -10.46
N PHE A 727 16.08 -11.14 -9.28
CA PHE A 727 15.92 -9.68 -9.12
C PHE A 727 16.96 -8.90 -9.92
N ALA A 728 18.22 -9.34 -9.90
CA ALA A 728 19.30 -8.74 -10.66
C ALA A 728 19.05 -8.86 -12.17
N SER A 729 18.66 -10.05 -12.64
CA SER A 729 18.29 -10.28 -14.04
C SER A 729 17.11 -9.41 -14.46
N PHE A 730 16.08 -9.28 -13.63
CA PHE A 730 14.95 -8.38 -13.89
C PHE A 730 15.38 -6.93 -14.01
N PHE A 731 16.21 -6.45 -13.09
CA PHE A 731 16.70 -5.09 -13.13
C PHE A 731 17.47 -4.79 -14.43
N TRP A 732 18.36 -5.70 -14.85
CA TRP A 732 19.26 -5.52 -15.99
C TRP A 732 18.74 -6.00 -17.36
N SER A 733 17.67 -6.79 -17.43
CA SER A 733 17.13 -7.37 -18.68
C SER A 733 16.69 -6.33 -19.73
N SER A 734 16.51 -6.72 -21.00
CA SER A 734 15.80 -5.88 -21.98
C SER A 734 14.92 -6.75 -22.88
N VAL A 735 14.17 -6.13 -23.79
CA VAL A 735 13.45 -6.85 -24.86
C VAL A 735 14.45 -7.63 -25.70
N GLY A 736 14.16 -8.90 -25.97
CA GLY A 736 15.07 -9.85 -26.64
C GLY A 736 15.82 -10.72 -25.62
N HIS A 737 15.90 -12.02 -25.89
CA HIS A 737 16.47 -13.06 -25.02
C HIS A 737 17.99 -12.99 -24.81
N ASP A 738 18.65 -11.87 -25.11
CA ASP A 738 20.10 -11.75 -24.99
C ASP A 738 20.56 -11.48 -23.55
N ARG A 739 21.55 -12.26 -23.11
CA ARG A 739 22.25 -12.05 -21.83
C ARG A 739 22.95 -10.69 -21.83
N LYS A 740 22.35 -9.70 -21.15
CA LYS A 740 23.00 -8.38 -20.95
C LYS A 740 23.92 -8.33 -19.74
N VAL A 741 24.94 -7.49 -19.87
CA VAL A 741 25.98 -7.23 -18.87
C VAL A 741 25.40 -6.58 -17.61
N HIS A 742 25.67 -7.17 -16.44
CA HIS A 742 25.41 -6.53 -15.15
C HIS A 742 26.46 -5.45 -14.90
N TRP A 743 26.06 -4.17 -14.96
CA TRP A 743 27.00 -3.04 -14.90
C TRP A 743 27.57 -2.78 -13.49
N VAL A 744 26.80 -3.12 -12.47
CA VAL A 744 27.15 -3.00 -11.05
C VAL A 744 26.74 -4.30 -10.35
N ALA A 745 27.56 -4.76 -9.41
CA ALA A 745 27.26 -5.98 -8.65
C ALA A 745 26.01 -5.78 -7.78
N TRP A 746 25.21 -6.84 -7.63
CA TRP A 746 23.96 -6.78 -6.86
C TRP A 746 24.17 -6.36 -5.40
N ARG A 747 25.30 -6.76 -4.79
CA ARG A 747 25.68 -6.36 -3.42
C ARG A 747 25.79 -4.84 -3.26
N ASP A 748 26.31 -4.14 -4.26
CA ASP A 748 26.51 -2.69 -4.22
C ASP A 748 25.20 -1.95 -4.52
N ILE A 749 24.36 -2.54 -5.38
CA ILE A 749 22.99 -2.08 -5.64
C ILE A 749 22.14 -2.12 -4.35
N CYS A 750 22.33 -3.13 -3.51
CA CYS A 750 21.56 -3.31 -2.28
C CYS A 750 22.01 -2.43 -1.11
N ARG A 751 22.96 -1.50 -1.31
CA ARG A 751 23.33 -0.55 -0.26
C ARG A 751 22.22 0.50 -0.04
N PRO A 752 22.15 1.13 1.15
CA PRO A 752 21.36 2.34 1.34
C PRO A 752 21.67 3.39 0.27
N LYS A 753 20.68 4.22 -0.05
CA LYS A 753 20.86 5.31 -1.03
C LYS A 753 21.99 6.26 -0.61
N GLN A 754 22.09 6.55 0.68
CA GLN A 754 23.13 7.41 1.27
C GLN A 754 24.54 6.82 1.16
N GLU A 755 24.66 5.50 1.02
CA GLU A 755 25.92 4.76 0.89
C GLU A 755 26.16 4.32 -0.56
N GLY A 756 25.51 5.03 -1.50
CA GLY A 756 25.72 4.83 -2.93
C GLY A 756 24.97 3.65 -3.55
N GLY A 757 24.03 3.01 -2.87
CA GLY A 757 23.17 1.97 -3.46
C GLY A 757 21.84 2.49 -4.01
N LEU A 758 20.95 1.58 -4.39
CA LEU A 758 19.58 1.89 -4.85
C LEU A 758 18.53 1.80 -3.73
N GLY A 759 18.94 1.39 -2.52
CA GLY A 759 18.04 1.19 -1.38
C GLY A 759 17.20 -0.09 -1.46
N ILE A 760 17.66 -1.11 -2.19
CA ILE A 760 17.12 -2.47 -2.11
C ILE A 760 17.79 -3.16 -0.93
N ARG A 761 17.07 -3.92 -0.10
CA ARG A 761 17.70 -4.67 1.00
C ARG A 761 18.00 -6.10 0.57
N ARG A 762 19.15 -6.63 0.99
CA ARG A 762 19.49 -8.05 0.74
C ARG A 762 18.55 -8.96 1.55
N LEU A 763 18.09 -10.04 0.94
CA LEU A 763 17.16 -10.97 1.58
C LEU A 763 17.79 -11.68 2.79
N SER A 764 19.10 -11.92 2.76
CA SER A 764 19.83 -12.48 3.89
C SER A 764 19.81 -11.56 5.12
N GLU A 765 20.06 -10.27 4.93
CA GLU A 765 20.03 -9.26 6.00
C GLU A 765 18.60 -9.03 6.52
N VAL A 766 17.61 -9.05 5.62
CA VAL A 766 16.20 -8.95 6.01
C VAL A 766 15.80 -10.16 6.85
N GLY A 767 16.17 -11.38 6.43
CA GLY A 767 15.96 -12.60 7.22
C GLY A 767 16.62 -12.53 8.59
N ALA A 768 17.81 -11.93 8.67
CA ALA A 768 18.50 -11.72 9.93
C ALA A 768 17.73 -10.75 10.86
N ALA A 769 17.37 -9.57 10.37
CA ALA A 769 16.59 -8.60 11.14
C ALA A 769 15.24 -9.16 11.63
N LEU A 770 14.59 -10.01 10.82
CA LEU A 770 13.36 -10.71 11.21
C LEU A 770 13.60 -11.79 12.27
N SER A 771 14.77 -12.43 12.26
CA SER A 771 15.16 -13.40 13.30
C SER A 771 15.46 -12.70 14.63
N MET A 772 16.09 -11.52 14.60
CA MET A 772 16.24 -10.67 15.79
C MET A 772 14.89 -10.25 16.36
N LYS A 773 13.93 -9.89 15.49
CA LYS A 773 12.55 -9.61 15.91
C LYS A 773 11.94 -10.81 16.62
N LEU A 774 12.14 -12.00 16.06
CA LEU A 774 11.60 -13.23 16.62
C LEU A 774 12.19 -13.53 18.00
N TRP A 775 13.50 -13.34 18.16
CA TRP A 775 14.19 -13.48 19.44
C TRP A 775 13.69 -12.48 20.49
N PHE A 776 13.60 -11.20 20.13
CA PHE A 776 13.10 -10.16 21.03
C PHE A 776 11.68 -10.50 21.54
N ARG A 777 10.78 -10.92 20.65
CA ARG A 777 9.42 -11.35 21.01
C ARG A 777 9.37 -12.63 21.84
N PHE A 778 10.29 -13.55 21.60
CA PHE A 778 10.41 -14.75 22.43
C PHE A 778 10.78 -14.39 23.87
N ARG A 779 11.71 -13.45 24.05
CA ARG A 779 12.15 -12.97 25.38
C ARG A 779 11.07 -12.19 26.13
N GLU A 780 10.26 -11.41 25.42
CA GLU A 780 9.09 -10.70 25.98
C GLU A 780 8.03 -11.67 26.55
N GLN A 781 7.97 -12.92 26.08
CA GLN A 781 7.02 -13.97 26.53
C GLN A 781 5.53 -13.61 26.46
N SER A 782 5.18 -12.58 25.69
CA SER A 782 3.80 -12.10 25.51
C SER A 782 2.88 -13.11 24.79
N THR A 783 3.44 -14.11 24.11
CA THR A 783 2.68 -15.03 23.22
C THR A 783 2.67 -16.48 23.71
N GLN A 784 1.64 -17.24 23.33
CA GLN A 784 1.52 -18.67 23.63
C GLN A 784 2.70 -19.48 23.07
N TRP A 785 3.14 -19.15 21.85
CA TRP A 785 4.32 -19.75 21.21
C TRP A 785 5.60 -19.51 22.02
N ALA A 786 5.84 -18.27 22.46
CA ALA A 786 7.04 -17.94 23.23
C ALA A 786 7.09 -18.71 24.56
N ARG A 787 5.96 -18.76 25.28
CA ARG A 787 5.80 -19.55 26.50
C ARG A 787 6.04 -21.05 26.26
N PHE A 788 5.47 -21.60 25.18
CA PHE A 788 5.67 -23.00 24.81
C PHE A 788 7.14 -23.34 24.55
N LEU A 789 7.85 -22.48 23.81
CA LEU A 789 9.27 -22.67 23.55
C LEU A 789 10.11 -22.59 24.82
N ARG A 790 9.85 -21.62 25.71
CA ARG A 790 10.58 -21.49 26.97
C ARG A 790 10.41 -22.76 27.81
N ARG A 791 9.19 -23.28 27.95
CA ARG A 791 8.94 -24.55 28.67
C ARG A 791 9.58 -25.76 27.97
N SER A 792 9.58 -25.79 26.65
CA SER A 792 10.11 -26.91 25.86
C SER A 792 11.63 -27.01 25.88
N TYR A 793 12.34 -25.88 25.85
CA TYR A 793 13.79 -25.85 25.62
C TYR A 793 14.59 -25.26 26.78
N CYS A 794 14.01 -24.33 27.53
CA CYS A 794 14.73 -23.59 28.58
C CYS A 794 14.39 -24.09 29.99
N GLY A 795 13.13 -24.49 30.23
CA GLY A 795 12.64 -24.78 31.58
C GLY A 795 12.74 -23.52 32.46
N THR A 796 13.43 -23.64 33.59
CA THR A 796 13.75 -22.52 34.50
C THR A 796 15.05 -21.79 34.14
N VAL A 797 15.84 -22.35 33.22
CA VAL A 797 17.14 -21.81 32.79
C VAL A 797 16.93 -20.69 31.78
N ASP A 798 17.82 -19.71 31.78
CA ASP A 798 17.77 -18.63 30.80
C ASP A 798 18.08 -19.12 29.36
N PRO A 799 17.33 -18.67 28.34
CA PRO A 799 17.55 -19.05 26.95
C PRO A 799 18.97 -18.85 26.41
N GLY A 800 19.71 -17.84 26.87
CA GLY A 800 21.07 -17.52 26.41
C GLY A 800 22.12 -18.57 26.81
N VAL A 801 21.90 -19.30 27.91
CA VAL A 801 22.81 -20.35 28.41
C VAL A 801 22.42 -21.75 27.90
N VAL A 802 21.23 -21.91 27.31
CA VAL A 802 20.74 -23.22 26.86
C VAL A 802 21.66 -23.82 25.80
N THR A 803 22.12 -25.05 26.03
CA THR A 803 22.88 -25.82 25.05
C THR A 803 21.97 -26.33 23.95
N LEU A 804 22.34 -26.06 22.69
CA LEU A 804 21.54 -26.49 21.54
C LEU A 804 21.59 -28.02 21.40
N ARG A 805 20.47 -28.67 21.68
CA ARG A 805 20.32 -30.12 21.52
C ARG A 805 20.25 -30.50 20.03
N SER A 806 20.76 -31.69 19.70
CA SER A 806 20.76 -32.22 18.32
C SER A 806 19.34 -32.36 17.74
N ASN A 807 18.34 -32.62 18.58
CA ASN A 807 16.94 -32.78 18.22
C ASN A 807 16.11 -31.46 18.24
N ALA A 808 16.74 -30.31 18.40
CA ALA A 808 16.05 -29.01 18.39
C ALA A 808 15.26 -28.77 17.11
N SER A 809 14.16 -28.01 17.19
CA SER A 809 13.40 -27.64 16.00
C SER A 809 14.17 -26.67 15.09
N PRO A 810 13.82 -26.58 13.79
CA PRO A 810 14.37 -25.57 12.90
C PRO A 810 14.14 -24.12 13.37
N SER A 811 13.04 -23.83 14.06
CA SER A 811 12.73 -22.49 14.58
C SER A 811 13.60 -22.16 15.79
N TRP A 812 13.80 -23.11 16.71
CA TRP A 812 14.70 -22.93 17.86
C TRP A 812 16.15 -22.74 17.42
N ARG A 813 16.63 -23.56 16.47
CA ARG A 813 17.97 -23.39 15.90
C ARG A 813 18.17 -22.01 15.26
N LYS A 814 17.17 -21.48 14.55
CA LYS A 814 17.21 -20.13 13.93
C LYS A 814 17.42 -19.05 14.99
N MET A 815 16.75 -19.17 16.13
CA MET A 815 16.87 -18.22 17.23
C MET A 815 18.19 -18.34 17.99
N MET A 816 18.60 -19.56 18.34
CA MET A 816 19.87 -19.79 19.05
C MET A 816 21.09 -19.40 18.21
N TRP A 817 21.04 -19.57 16.89
CA TRP A 817 22.08 -19.07 16.00
C TRP A 817 22.22 -17.55 16.06
N MET A 818 21.10 -16.82 16.23
CA MET A 818 21.14 -15.37 16.39
C MET A 818 21.74 -14.94 17.71
N GLU A 819 21.35 -15.58 18.80
CA GLU A 819 21.89 -15.29 20.13
C GLU A 819 23.40 -15.53 20.18
N ARG A 820 23.85 -16.68 19.65
CA ARG A 820 25.27 -17.08 19.67
C ARG A 820 26.15 -16.41 18.61
N GLY A 821 25.60 -15.50 17.82
CA GLY A 821 26.31 -14.86 16.72
C GLY A 821 26.11 -13.34 16.72
N PRO A 822 25.21 -12.78 15.91
CA PRO A 822 25.13 -11.33 15.74
C PRO A 822 24.68 -10.56 16.99
N LEU A 823 23.93 -11.19 17.89
CA LEU A 823 23.43 -10.55 19.11
C LEU A 823 24.41 -10.67 20.29
N SER A 824 25.31 -11.66 20.31
CA SER A 824 26.29 -11.80 21.39
C SER A 824 27.28 -10.63 21.45
N ALA A 825 27.57 -10.00 20.31
CA ALA A 825 28.39 -8.77 20.25
C ALA A 825 27.68 -7.54 20.85
N TRP A 826 26.38 -7.64 21.15
CA TRP A 826 25.54 -6.55 21.62
C TRP A 826 25.17 -6.69 23.10
N CYS A 827 25.44 -7.85 23.71
CA CYS A 827 25.37 -8.09 25.14
C CYS A 827 26.70 -7.69 25.79
N THR A 828 26.75 -6.52 26.40
CA THR A 828 27.94 -5.96 27.06
C THR A 828 28.20 -6.50 28.47
N VAL A 829 27.34 -7.36 29.02
CA VAL A 829 27.48 -7.89 30.38
C VAL A 829 27.84 -9.38 30.34
N GLN A 830 28.98 -9.73 30.93
CA GLN A 830 29.36 -11.12 31.19
C GLN A 830 28.65 -11.58 32.49
N GLY A 831 27.38 -11.99 32.40
CA GLY A 831 26.67 -12.62 33.52
C GLY A 831 25.31 -13.20 33.14
N PRO A 832 24.57 -13.78 34.10
CA PRO A 832 23.45 -14.66 33.81
C PRO A 832 22.37 -13.90 33.02
N PRO A 833 21.80 -14.51 31.98
CA PRO A 833 21.15 -13.74 30.92
C PRO A 833 19.66 -13.41 31.18
N ASP A 834 19.15 -13.64 32.40
CA ASP A 834 17.81 -13.18 32.80
C ASP A 834 17.93 -11.75 33.35
N VAL A 835 17.93 -10.77 32.44
CA VAL A 835 18.17 -9.32 32.68
C VAL A 835 16.97 -8.63 33.35
N ARG A 836 16.28 -9.34 34.24
CA ARG A 836 15.22 -8.75 35.05
C ARG A 836 15.85 -8.07 36.24
N VAL A 837 15.36 -6.87 36.56
CA VAL A 837 15.82 -6.08 37.68
C VAL A 837 15.56 -6.84 38.98
N ASP A 838 14.41 -7.54 39.08
CA ASP A 838 14.00 -8.33 40.25
C ASP A 838 15.07 -9.33 40.75
N ARG A 839 15.89 -9.90 39.86
CA ARG A 839 16.96 -10.86 40.16
C ARG A 839 18.17 -10.25 40.83
N PHE A 840 18.35 -8.93 40.68
CA PHE A 840 19.42 -8.18 41.30
C PHE A 840 18.98 -7.54 42.63
N LEU A 841 17.76 -7.86 43.09
CA LEU A 841 17.21 -7.33 44.33
C LEU A 841 17.31 -8.34 45.48
N ALA A 842 17.58 -7.84 46.69
CA ALA A 842 17.35 -8.52 47.95
C ALA A 842 16.37 -7.67 48.77
N ASP A 843 15.28 -8.29 49.26
CA ASP A 843 14.23 -7.62 50.03
C ASP A 843 13.64 -6.35 49.38
N GLY A 844 13.54 -6.34 48.04
CA GLY A 844 13.00 -5.21 47.27
C GLY A 844 13.98 -4.05 47.05
N SER A 845 15.26 -4.22 47.42
CA SER A 845 16.33 -3.23 47.23
C SER A 845 17.49 -3.81 46.43
N TRP A 846 18.33 -2.98 45.80
CA TRP A 846 19.49 -3.48 45.04
C TRP A 846 20.44 -4.26 45.94
N SER A 847 20.80 -5.48 45.52
CA SER A 847 21.84 -6.27 46.17
C SER A 847 23.19 -5.99 45.50
N GLN A 848 24.03 -5.22 46.19
CA GLN A 848 25.39 -4.92 45.73
C GLN A 848 26.21 -6.21 45.53
N GLU A 849 26.00 -7.22 46.38
CA GLU A 849 26.66 -8.52 46.27
C GLU A 849 26.27 -9.28 44.98
N ILE A 850 24.99 -9.26 44.61
CA ILE A 850 24.52 -9.92 43.38
C ILE A 850 24.99 -9.15 42.14
N LEU A 851 24.96 -7.82 42.18
CA LEU A 851 25.41 -6.96 41.09
C LEU A 851 26.91 -7.13 40.82
N GLN A 852 27.76 -7.14 41.85
CA GLN A 852 29.22 -7.26 41.71
C GLN A 852 29.68 -8.65 41.24
N ARG A 853 28.84 -9.69 41.35
CA ARG A 853 29.11 -11.00 40.74
C ARG A 853 29.02 -10.98 39.21
N VAL A 854 28.41 -9.94 38.63
CA VAL A 854 28.00 -9.88 37.22
C VAL A 854 28.52 -8.63 36.51
N LEU A 855 28.65 -7.52 37.23
CA LEU A 855 29.04 -6.21 36.72
C LEU A 855 30.38 -5.77 37.33
N PRO A 856 31.22 -5.02 36.59
CA PRO A 856 32.38 -4.35 37.17
C PRO A 856 31.97 -3.47 38.35
N PHE A 857 32.82 -3.38 39.38
CA PHE A 857 32.55 -2.64 40.61
C PHE A 857 31.96 -1.23 40.39
N ALA A 858 32.59 -0.44 39.52
CA ALA A 858 32.14 0.92 39.21
C ALA A 858 30.71 0.97 38.61
N VAL A 859 30.37 0.01 37.74
CA VAL A 859 29.04 -0.07 37.12
C VAL A 859 28.00 -0.58 38.14
N ALA A 860 28.40 -1.48 39.04
CA ALA A 860 27.52 -1.97 40.10
C ALA A 860 27.14 -0.83 41.07
N GLU A 861 28.08 0.05 41.43
CA GLU A 861 27.78 1.25 42.25
C GLU A 861 26.81 2.20 41.53
N GLU A 862 27.05 2.52 40.26
CA GLU A 862 26.13 3.35 39.47
C GLU A 862 24.71 2.78 39.41
N VAL A 863 24.57 1.44 39.30
CA VAL A 863 23.25 0.78 39.29
C VAL A 863 22.56 0.89 40.64
N THR A 864 23.29 0.77 41.77
CA THR A 864 22.69 0.87 43.11
C THR A 864 22.14 2.27 43.42
N GLU A 865 22.61 3.32 42.74
CA GLU A 865 22.08 4.68 42.87
C GLU A 865 20.71 4.88 42.21
N VAL A 866 20.28 3.96 41.34
CA VAL A 866 18.99 4.05 40.64
C VAL A 866 17.84 3.75 41.59
N GLN A 867 16.91 4.68 41.78
CA GLN A 867 15.72 4.45 42.61
C GLN A 867 14.76 3.44 41.95
N LEU A 868 14.52 2.32 42.65
CA LEU A 868 13.57 1.30 42.24
C LEU A 868 12.13 1.76 42.46
N ARG A 869 11.23 1.31 41.59
CA ARG A 869 9.79 1.54 41.70
C ARG A 869 9.09 0.19 41.77
N PRO A 870 8.77 -0.31 42.97
CA PRO A 870 8.24 -1.66 43.15
C PRO A 870 6.86 -1.87 42.51
N GLU A 871 6.15 -0.78 42.15
CA GLU A 871 4.87 -0.82 41.45
C GLU A 871 5.00 -1.00 39.92
N GLU A 872 6.20 -0.81 39.34
CA GLU A 872 6.43 -0.91 37.89
C GLU A 872 6.98 -2.31 37.53
N GLU A 873 6.36 -2.97 36.54
CA GLU A 873 6.87 -4.25 36.01
C GLU A 873 8.11 -4.05 35.14
N ASP A 874 9.02 -5.04 35.15
CA ASP A 874 10.19 -5.08 34.29
C ASP A 874 9.81 -5.11 32.80
N VAL A 875 10.42 -4.20 32.03
CA VAL A 875 10.21 -4.09 30.58
C VAL A 875 11.49 -4.30 29.78
N MET A 876 11.39 -5.05 28.69
CA MET A 876 12.51 -5.25 27.77
C MET A 876 12.65 -4.05 26.83
N LEU A 877 13.85 -3.45 26.77
CA LEU A 877 14.14 -2.28 25.92
C LEU A 877 14.98 -2.65 24.69
N TRP A 878 14.57 -2.15 23.53
CA TRP A 878 15.36 -2.19 22.31
C TRP A 878 16.23 -0.93 22.19
N ARG A 879 17.48 -1.05 22.65
CA ARG A 879 18.46 0.05 22.72
C ARG A 879 18.59 0.91 21.44
N PRO A 880 18.58 0.37 20.20
CA PRO A 880 18.75 1.19 19.00
C PRO A 880 17.66 2.23 18.72
N THR A 881 16.54 2.19 19.42
CA THR A 881 15.42 3.13 19.26
C THR A 881 15.20 3.93 20.52
N ARG A 882 14.95 5.24 20.39
CA ARG A 882 14.77 6.16 21.53
C ARG A 882 13.55 5.85 22.40
N ASP A 883 12.49 5.33 21.81
CA ASP A 883 11.28 4.88 22.51
C ASP A 883 11.40 3.46 23.06
N GLY A 884 12.55 2.80 22.87
CA GLY A 884 12.82 1.45 23.36
C GLY A 884 12.05 0.36 22.61
N ARG A 885 11.32 0.70 21.54
CA ARG A 885 10.48 -0.24 20.81
C ARG A 885 11.25 -0.91 19.68
N PHE A 886 11.18 -2.24 19.62
CA PHE A 886 11.80 -2.98 18.53
C PHE A 886 11.26 -2.55 17.16
N THR A 887 12.15 -2.16 16.24
CA THR A 887 11.80 -2.03 14.81
C THR A 887 12.71 -2.88 13.94
N THR A 888 12.13 -3.54 12.93
CA THR A 888 12.91 -4.31 11.95
C THR A 888 13.88 -3.42 11.16
N ARG A 889 13.57 -2.12 11.01
CA ARG A 889 14.48 -1.15 10.38
C ARG A 889 15.74 -0.96 11.22
N SER A 890 15.61 -0.70 12.52
CA SER A 890 16.77 -0.56 13.41
C SER A 890 17.54 -1.86 13.56
N ALA A 891 16.86 -3.02 13.57
CA ALA A 891 17.53 -4.33 13.61
C ALA A 891 18.28 -4.67 12.31
N TRP A 892 17.80 -4.18 11.16
CA TRP A 892 18.56 -4.30 9.91
C TRP A 892 19.78 -3.36 9.89
N GLU A 893 19.61 -2.12 10.36
CA GLU A 893 20.70 -1.14 10.48
C GLU A 893 21.81 -1.61 11.42
N ALA A 894 21.41 -2.24 12.52
CA ALA A 894 22.23 -2.94 13.50
C ALA A 894 23.09 -4.07 12.90
N TYR A 895 22.46 -4.92 12.07
CA TYR A 895 23.06 -6.14 11.57
C TYR A 895 23.96 -5.92 10.35
N ARG A 896 23.60 -4.97 9.49
CA ARG A 896 24.32 -4.74 8.23
C ARG A 896 25.69 -4.11 8.49
N THR A 897 26.63 -4.34 7.56
CA THR A 897 27.88 -3.58 7.54
C THR A 897 27.62 -2.18 7.00
N ALA A 898 27.78 -1.16 7.84
CA ALA A 898 27.69 0.24 7.44
C ALA A 898 28.86 0.64 6.54
N HIS A 899 28.59 1.38 5.47
CA HIS A 899 29.61 1.95 4.59
C HIS A 899 29.62 3.48 4.72
N GLN A 900 30.71 4.10 4.28
CA GLN A 900 30.82 5.56 4.28
C GLN A 900 29.72 6.18 3.41
N ARG A 901 29.12 7.27 3.90
CA ARG A 901 28.10 8.01 3.16
C ARG A 901 28.75 8.72 1.97
N GLU A 902 28.10 8.64 0.81
CA GLU A 902 28.54 9.33 -0.40
C GLU A 902 27.88 10.72 -0.47
N ASN A 903 28.67 11.80 -0.52
CA ASN A 903 28.15 13.18 -0.63
C ASN A 903 27.25 13.39 -1.85
N VAL A 904 27.48 12.62 -2.91
CA VAL A 904 26.74 12.68 -4.17
C VAL A 904 25.34 12.05 -4.07
N ALA A 905 25.12 11.17 -3.08
CA ALA A 905 23.84 10.52 -2.85
C ALA A 905 22.71 11.51 -2.54
N ILE A 906 23.03 12.61 -1.83
CA ILE A 906 22.07 13.65 -1.44
C ILE A 906 21.36 14.23 -2.66
N VAL A 907 22.12 14.52 -3.73
CA VAL A 907 21.57 15.14 -4.94
C VAL A 907 21.03 14.11 -5.92
N THR A 908 21.67 12.94 -6.03
CA THR A 908 21.21 11.83 -6.88
C THR A 908 19.77 11.43 -6.57
N TRP A 909 19.43 11.42 -5.27
CA TRP A 909 18.12 10.98 -4.77
C TRP A 909 17.21 12.15 -4.35
N SER A 910 17.44 13.34 -4.91
CA SER A 910 16.59 14.51 -4.70
C SER A 910 15.13 14.21 -5.06
N ARG A 911 14.19 14.67 -4.23
CA ARG A 911 12.74 14.51 -4.46
C ARG A 911 12.25 15.29 -5.68
N LEU A 912 13.05 16.21 -6.22
CA LEU A 912 12.74 16.97 -7.42
C LEU A 912 13.02 16.20 -8.72
N LEU A 913 13.72 15.05 -8.62
CA LEU A 913 14.03 14.20 -9.76
C LEU A 913 13.07 13.01 -9.85
N LEU A 914 12.68 12.66 -11.08
CA LEU A 914 11.97 11.42 -11.33
C LEU A 914 12.89 10.20 -11.03
N PRO A 915 12.36 9.09 -10.51
CA PRO A 915 13.16 7.91 -10.17
C PRO A 915 14.02 7.37 -11.33
N THR A 916 13.52 7.45 -12.57
CA THR A 916 14.28 7.05 -13.77
C THR A 916 15.54 7.90 -13.96
N ILE A 917 15.44 9.22 -13.71
CA ILE A 917 16.57 10.16 -13.79
C ILE A 917 17.55 9.86 -12.66
N SER A 918 17.07 9.67 -11.43
CA SER A 918 17.94 9.31 -10.29
C SER A 918 18.74 8.03 -10.53
N VAL A 919 18.13 6.98 -11.09
CA VAL A 919 18.86 5.74 -11.42
C VAL A 919 19.90 5.97 -12.52
N PHE A 920 19.60 6.83 -13.50
CA PHE A 920 20.59 7.23 -14.50
C PHE A 920 21.76 7.99 -13.86
N ILE A 921 21.48 8.97 -13.01
CA ILE A 921 22.50 9.77 -12.33
C ILE A 921 23.37 8.91 -11.40
N TRP A 922 22.76 7.94 -10.73
CA TRP A 922 23.50 6.94 -9.97
C TRP A 922 24.49 6.16 -10.85
N ARG A 923 24.13 5.80 -12.09
CA ARG A 923 25.06 5.16 -13.05
C ARG A 923 26.09 6.13 -13.62
N PHE A 924 25.70 7.38 -13.84
CA PHE A 924 26.55 8.48 -14.30
C PHE A 924 27.76 8.64 -13.36
N PHE A 925 27.53 8.81 -12.06
CA PHE A 925 28.61 9.04 -11.09
C PHE A 925 29.53 7.83 -10.91
N ARG A 926 29.05 6.63 -11.21
CA ARG A 926 29.84 5.39 -11.15
C ARG A 926 30.58 5.06 -12.45
N ARG A 927 30.47 5.89 -13.51
CA ARG A 927 30.98 5.61 -14.87
C ARG A 927 30.49 4.26 -15.42
N ARG A 928 29.20 3.95 -15.23
CA ARG A 928 28.57 2.65 -15.61
C ARG A 928 27.50 2.78 -16.70
N LEU A 929 27.68 3.75 -17.61
CA LEU A 929 26.86 3.93 -18.80
C LEU A 929 27.54 3.28 -20.03
N PRO A 930 26.78 2.77 -21.00
CA PRO A 930 27.30 2.13 -22.21
C PRO A 930 27.76 3.16 -23.24
N VAL A 931 28.82 3.89 -22.90
CA VAL A 931 29.56 4.78 -23.80
C VAL A 931 30.56 3.94 -24.60
N ASP A 932 30.82 4.30 -25.84
CA ASP A 932 31.60 3.45 -26.76
C ASP A 932 33.00 3.11 -26.24
N LYS A 933 33.74 4.09 -25.70
CA LYS A 933 35.06 3.84 -25.08
C LYS A 933 34.97 2.88 -23.89
N ILE A 934 33.89 2.93 -23.11
CA ILE A 934 33.67 2.02 -21.96
C ILE A 934 33.27 0.61 -22.46
N LEU A 935 32.53 0.52 -23.56
CA LEU A 935 32.17 -0.76 -24.19
C LEU A 935 33.39 -1.45 -24.80
N GLN A 936 34.27 -0.69 -25.47
CA GLN A 936 35.56 -1.19 -25.98
C GLN A 936 36.44 -1.74 -24.86
N GLN A 937 36.56 -1.02 -23.74
CA GLN A 937 37.28 -1.49 -22.53
C GLN A 937 36.69 -2.78 -21.93
N ARG A 938 35.43 -3.10 -22.26
CA ARG A 938 34.73 -4.32 -21.82
C ARG A 938 34.73 -5.41 -22.89
N GLY A 939 35.53 -5.27 -23.95
CA GLY A 939 35.70 -6.28 -24.99
C GLY A 939 34.64 -6.26 -26.08
N VAL A 940 33.80 -5.22 -26.18
CA VAL A 940 32.84 -5.10 -27.29
C VAL A 940 33.53 -4.49 -28.50
N CYS A 941 33.58 -5.25 -29.61
CA CYS A 941 34.14 -4.77 -30.88
C CYS A 941 33.17 -3.79 -31.55
N LEU A 942 33.46 -2.49 -31.47
CA LEU A 942 32.72 -1.41 -32.12
C LEU A 942 33.63 -0.22 -32.43
N VAL A 943 33.23 0.59 -33.41
CA VAL A 943 33.91 1.86 -33.74
C VAL A 943 33.35 2.95 -32.83
N SER A 944 34.23 3.59 -32.04
CA SER A 944 33.85 4.69 -31.16
C SER A 944 33.77 6.00 -31.94
N ARG A 945 32.55 6.53 -32.10
CA ARG A 945 32.30 7.77 -32.87
C ARG A 945 31.11 8.54 -32.29
N CYS A 946 31.32 9.82 -31.93
CA CYS A 946 30.22 10.71 -31.55
C CYS A 946 29.37 10.97 -32.78
N GLN A 947 28.05 10.79 -32.64
CA GLN A 947 27.10 11.15 -33.69
C GLN A 947 26.94 12.68 -33.87
N CYS A 948 27.54 13.46 -32.97
CA CYS A 948 27.48 14.91 -32.95
C CYS A 948 28.56 15.60 -33.80
N CYS A 949 29.80 15.13 -33.70
CA CYS A 949 30.99 15.77 -34.26
C CYS A 949 32.07 14.76 -34.66
N GLU A 950 31.71 13.48 -34.75
CA GLU A 950 32.54 12.38 -35.27
C GLU A 950 33.83 12.05 -34.49
N ALA A 951 34.15 12.80 -33.43
CA ALA A 951 35.24 12.50 -32.52
C ALA A 951 35.01 11.19 -31.73
N VAL A 952 36.05 10.68 -31.05
CA VAL A 952 35.94 9.49 -30.19
C VAL A 952 34.90 9.73 -29.08
N GLU A 953 33.88 8.87 -28.99
CA GLU A 953 32.85 8.97 -27.96
C GLU A 953 33.39 8.49 -26.61
N SER A 954 33.95 9.43 -25.84
CA SER A 954 34.38 9.24 -24.45
C SER A 954 33.38 9.83 -23.46
N TRP A 955 33.55 9.51 -22.18
CA TRP A 955 32.66 9.98 -21.12
C TRP A 955 32.74 11.51 -20.95
N GLU A 956 33.97 12.01 -20.92
CA GLU A 956 34.29 13.43 -20.84
C GLU A 956 33.82 14.17 -22.11
N HIS A 957 34.02 13.58 -23.30
CA HIS A 957 33.59 14.17 -24.55
C HIS A 957 32.06 14.29 -24.62
N LEU A 958 31.33 13.21 -24.35
CA LEU A 958 29.88 13.19 -24.51
C LEU A 958 29.16 14.20 -23.59
N PHE A 959 29.63 14.34 -22.35
CA PHE A 959 28.95 15.18 -21.34
C PHE A 959 29.53 16.58 -21.19
N TYR A 960 30.80 16.81 -21.56
CA TYR A 960 31.47 18.09 -21.33
C TYR A 960 32.34 18.58 -22.48
N GLY A 961 32.59 17.77 -23.51
CA GLY A 961 33.53 18.11 -24.60
C GLY A 961 32.89 18.27 -25.97
N SER A 962 31.67 17.80 -26.18
CA SER A 962 30.98 17.87 -27.47
C SER A 962 30.47 19.29 -27.73
N PRO A 963 30.36 19.72 -29.01
CA PRO A 963 29.82 21.03 -29.36
C PRO A 963 28.42 21.26 -28.78
N VAL A 964 27.57 20.23 -28.84
CA VAL A 964 26.21 20.23 -28.28
C VAL A 964 26.24 20.38 -26.75
N ALA A 965 27.12 19.65 -26.04
CA ALA A 965 27.24 19.80 -24.60
C ALA A 965 27.74 21.20 -24.23
N GLY A 966 28.73 21.73 -24.96
CA GLY A 966 29.24 23.08 -24.75
C GLY A 966 28.17 24.17 -24.87
N GLU A 967 27.31 24.08 -25.89
CA GLU A 967 26.16 24.98 -26.07
C GLU A 967 25.19 24.94 -24.89
N VAL A 968 24.78 23.73 -24.48
CA VAL A 968 23.80 23.53 -23.39
C VAL A 968 24.36 24.00 -22.05
N TRP A 969 25.60 23.61 -21.72
CA TRP A 969 26.25 24.03 -20.48
C TRP A 969 26.53 25.53 -20.47
N GLY A 970 26.91 26.12 -21.60
CA GLY A 970 27.11 27.56 -21.75
C GLY A 970 25.83 28.35 -21.47
N TYR A 971 24.69 27.90 -22.01
CA TYR A 971 23.39 28.52 -21.79
C TYR A 971 22.99 28.53 -20.30
N PHE A 972 22.95 27.35 -19.66
CA PHE A 972 22.56 27.27 -18.25
C PHE A 972 23.63 27.86 -17.31
N GLY A 973 24.91 27.78 -17.67
CA GLY A 973 26.00 28.41 -16.92
C GLY A 973 25.83 29.93 -16.82
N HIS A 974 25.55 30.61 -17.95
CA HIS A 974 25.23 32.05 -17.96
C HIS A 974 23.96 32.34 -17.16
N LEU A 975 22.92 31.54 -17.38
CA LEU A 975 21.61 31.75 -16.75
C LEU A 975 21.66 31.66 -15.22
N PHE A 976 22.45 30.73 -14.68
CA PHE A 976 22.61 30.54 -13.25
C PHE A 976 23.83 31.27 -12.65
N GLY A 977 24.64 31.97 -13.46
CA GLY A 977 25.83 32.70 -13.02
C GLY A 977 26.97 31.80 -12.54
N VAL A 978 27.18 30.65 -13.19
CA VAL A 978 28.21 29.66 -12.82
C VAL A 978 29.41 29.76 -13.76
N GLY A 979 30.56 30.20 -13.24
CA GLY A 979 31.79 30.42 -14.04
C GLY A 979 32.48 29.14 -14.53
N SER A 980 32.48 28.07 -13.72
CA SER A 980 33.04 26.76 -14.10
C SER A 980 31.96 25.68 -14.06
N TRP A 981 31.35 25.41 -15.21
CA TRP A 981 30.22 24.47 -15.30
C TRP A 981 30.64 22.99 -15.25
N ARG A 982 31.93 22.68 -15.48
CA ARG A 982 32.48 21.31 -15.45
C ARG A 982 32.60 20.74 -14.04
N VAL A 983 32.63 21.61 -13.03
CA VAL A 983 32.76 21.21 -11.63
C VAL A 983 31.36 21.25 -11.01
N MET A 984 30.80 20.08 -10.70
CA MET A 984 29.47 19.95 -10.09
C MET A 984 29.35 20.71 -8.75
N GLU A 985 30.46 20.90 -8.03
CA GLU A 985 30.52 21.69 -6.79
C GLU A 985 30.36 23.19 -7.05
N SER A 986 30.78 23.70 -8.21
CA SER A 986 30.61 25.12 -8.58
C SER A 986 29.14 25.50 -8.77
N TRP A 987 28.26 24.53 -9.04
CA TRP A 987 26.80 24.72 -9.05
C TRP A 987 26.20 24.88 -7.64
N ARG A 988 26.99 24.62 -6.59
CA ARG A 988 26.63 24.80 -5.17
C ARG A 988 27.29 26.03 -4.53
N ALA A 989 28.28 26.64 -5.19
CA ALA A 989 28.94 27.84 -4.67
C ALA A 989 27.93 29.01 -4.57
N GLY A 990 27.90 29.69 -3.42
CA GLY A 990 27.01 30.84 -3.17
C GLY A 990 25.62 30.53 -2.60
N THR A 991 25.29 29.27 -2.28
CA THR A 991 24.08 28.95 -1.49
C THR A 991 24.41 28.94 0.00
N ALA A 992 24.26 30.06 0.70
CA ALA A 992 24.48 30.18 2.14
C ALA A 992 23.45 29.44 3.03
N TRP A 993 22.77 28.40 2.52
CA TRP A 993 21.63 27.76 3.20
C TRP A 993 21.77 26.24 3.24
N SER A 994 21.63 25.68 4.44
CA SER A 994 21.68 24.25 4.78
C SER A 994 20.53 23.39 4.21
N SER A 995 19.71 23.91 3.30
CA SER A 995 18.55 23.18 2.77
C SER A 995 18.88 22.50 1.45
N THR A 996 19.10 21.18 1.50
CA THR A 996 19.11 20.29 0.33
C THR A 996 17.84 20.47 -0.53
N GLY A 997 17.96 20.49 -1.86
CA GLY A 997 16.81 20.50 -2.78
C GLY A 997 16.59 21.83 -3.52
N SER A 998 17.65 22.52 -3.92
CA SER A 998 17.57 23.69 -4.80
C SER A 998 17.48 23.27 -6.27
N VAL A 999 16.84 24.10 -7.10
CA VAL A 999 16.83 23.91 -8.56
C VAL A 999 18.26 23.95 -9.12
N ARG A 1000 19.14 24.79 -8.56
CA ARG A 1000 20.57 24.84 -8.96
C ARG A 1000 21.27 23.49 -8.83
N GLU A 1001 20.90 22.68 -7.83
CA GLU A 1001 21.54 21.37 -7.59
C GLU A 1001 21.08 20.30 -8.59
N ILE A 1002 19.84 20.40 -9.09
CA ILE A 1002 19.27 19.39 -10.00
C ILE A 1002 19.45 19.72 -11.48
N THR A 1003 19.55 21.00 -11.85
CA THR A 1003 19.78 21.44 -13.24
C THR A 1003 20.96 20.73 -13.91
N PRO A 1004 22.17 20.66 -13.32
CA PRO A 1004 23.30 19.98 -13.96
C PRO A 1004 23.03 18.48 -14.16
N LEU A 1005 22.24 17.85 -13.30
CA LEU A 1005 21.83 16.45 -13.45
C LEU A 1005 20.82 16.27 -14.58
N LEU A 1006 19.88 17.20 -14.74
CA LEU A 1006 18.93 17.21 -15.86
C LEU A 1006 19.67 17.39 -17.20
N ILE A 1007 20.66 18.27 -17.26
CA ILE A 1007 21.50 18.47 -18.46
C ILE A 1007 22.16 17.14 -18.85
N CYS A 1008 22.81 16.45 -17.90
CA CYS A 1008 23.38 15.13 -18.14
C CYS A 1008 22.34 14.12 -18.66
N TRP A 1009 21.15 14.06 -18.04
CA TRP A 1009 20.08 13.17 -18.48
C TRP A 1009 19.65 13.45 -19.93
N PHE A 1010 19.40 14.71 -20.27
CA PHE A 1010 18.90 15.06 -21.61
C PHE A 1010 19.97 14.96 -22.70
N LEU A 1011 21.25 15.21 -22.38
CA LEU A 1011 22.38 14.88 -23.25
C LEU A 1011 22.45 13.38 -23.54
N TRP A 1012 22.26 12.55 -22.52
CA TRP A 1012 22.22 11.09 -22.68
C TRP A 1012 21.05 10.64 -23.55
N THR A 1013 19.86 11.20 -23.35
CA THR A 1013 18.70 10.85 -24.18
C THR A 1013 18.87 11.30 -25.62
N ALA A 1014 19.39 12.50 -25.86
CA ALA A 1014 19.65 13.01 -27.20
C ALA A 1014 20.68 12.14 -27.95
N ARG A 1015 21.75 11.72 -27.27
CA ARG A 1015 22.72 10.77 -27.82
C ARG A 1015 22.06 9.45 -28.20
N ASN A 1016 21.20 8.88 -27.35
CA ASN A 1016 20.55 7.60 -27.65
C ASN A 1016 19.56 7.70 -28.80
N ASP A 1017 18.81 8.80 -28.87
CA ASP A 1017 17.95 9.11 -30.01
C ASP A 1017 18.77 9.22 -31.30
N SER A 1018 19.94 9.84 -31.23
CA SER A 1018 20.83 9.94 -32.38
C SER A 1018 21.40 8.60 -32.81
N LYS A 1019 21.95 7.84 -31.86
CA LYS A 1019 22.59 6.55 -32.14
C LYS A 1019 21.62 5.46 -32.58
N HIS A 1020 20.41 5.41 -32.00
CA HIS A 1020 19.48 4.30 -32.22
C HIS A 1020 18.28 4.64 -33.08
N ARG A 1021 18.00 5.94 -33.31
CA ARG A 1021 16.85 6.39 -34.12
C ARG A 1021 17.27 7.32 -35.27
N GLY A 1022 18.56 7.56 -35.45
CA GLY A 1022 19.08 8.42 -36.52
C GLY A 1022 18.71 9.91 -36.38
N LEU A 1023 18.28 10.35 -35.19
CA LEU A 1023 17.85 11.73 -34.97
C LEU A 1023 19.08 12.65 -34.75
N ARG A 1024 19.06 13.88 -35.26
CA ARG A 1024 20.13 14.84 -34.95
C ARG A 1024 20.07 15.30 -33.49
N SER A 1025 21.24 15.40 -32.86
CA SER A 1025 21.37 15.99 -31.52
C SER A 1025 21.53 17.50 -31.66
N GLU A 1026 20.57 18.26 -31.13
CA GLU A 1026 20.55 19.72 -31.18
C GLU A 1026 20.54 20.30 -29.77
N GLY A 1027 21.45 21.25 -29.47
CA GLY A 1027 21.55 21.86 -28.13
C GLY A 1027 20.28 22.60 -27.73
N GLN A 1028 19.67 23.35 -28.66
CA GLN A 1028 18.39 24.03 -28.45
C GLN A 1028 17.25 23.10 -28.00
N LYS A 1029 17.17 21.89 -28.56
CA LYS A 1029 16.16 20.90 -28.16
C LYS A 1029 16.37 20.46 -26.71
N ILE A 1030 17.62 20.22 -26.32
CA ILE A 1030 17.99 19.82 -24.95
C ILE A 1030 17.70 20.95 -23.96
N ILE A 1031 18.04 22.20 -24.30
CA ILE A 1031 17.73 23.39 -23.49
C ILE A 1031 16.21 23.48 -23.25
N ARG A 1032 15.39 23.32 -24.29
CA ARG A 1032 13.91 23.31 -24.15
C ARG A 1032 13.44 22.20 -23.23
N GLN A 1033 13.99 20.99 -23.33
CA GLN A 1033 13.61 19.85 -22.50
C GLN A 1033 13.94 20.06 -21.01
N VAL A 1034 15.15 20.56 -20.69
CA VAL A 1034 15.54 20.89 -19.31
C VAL A 1034 14.61 21.98 -18.74
N THR A 1035 14.39 23.06 -19.48
CA THR A 1035 13.52 24.17 -19.08
C THR A 1035 12.06 23.70 -18.89
N GLN A 1036 11.56 22.85 -19.79
CA GLN A 1036 10.23 22.27 -19.69
C GLN A 1036 10.07 21.39 -18.45
N TYR A 1037 11.07 20.57 -18.10
CA TYR A 1037 11.05 19.77 -16.88
C TYR A 1037 10.90 20.65 -15.64
N LEU A 1038 11.69 21.74 -15.55
CA LEU A 1038 11.63 22.68 -14.43
C LEU A 1038 10.28 23.41 -14.36
N ARG A 1039 9.73 23.80 -15.52
CA ARG A 1039 8.44 24.49 -15.62
C ARG A 1039 7.27 23.60 -15.25
N VAL A 1040 7.20 22.38 -15.79
CA VAL A 1040 6.16 21.38 -15.46
C VAL A 1040 6.29 20.96 -13.99
N GLY A 1041 7.51 20.83 -13.48
CA GLY A 1041 7.75 20.57 -12.06
C GLY A 1041 7.16 21.65 -11.15
N MET A 1042 7.21 22.92 -11.57
CA MET A 1042 6.60 24.05 -10.84
C MET A 1042 5.07 24.00 -10.88
N VAL A 1043 4.48 23.76 -12.05
CA VAL A 1043 3.02 23.69 -12.23
C VAL A 1043 2.41 22.50 -11.48
N SER A 1044 3.08 21.35 -11.48
CA SER A 1044 2.65 20.13 -10.79
C SER A 1044 2.89 20.16 -9.27
N GLY A 1045 3.55 21.20 -8.75
CA GLY A 1045 3.85 21.34 -7.32
C GLY A 1045 5.00 20.46 -6.80
N ILE A 1046 5.70 19.73 -7.68
CA ILE A 1046 6.92 18.98 -7.36
C ILE A 1046 8.04 19.96 -6.98
N ILE A 1047 8.20 21.00 -7.80
CA ILE A 1047 9.09 22.13 -7.54
C ILE A 1047 8.22 23.25 -6.95
N LYS A 1048 8.63 23.79 -5.81
CA LYS A 1048 7.94 24.86 -5.10
C LYS A 1048 8.73 26.16 -5.27
N PRO A 1049 8.11 27.35 -5.09
CA PRO A 1049 8.82 28.62 -5.18
C PRO A 1049 10.09 28.70 -4.34
N ARG A 1050 10.08 28.08 -3.15
CA ARG A 1050 11.25 28.01 -2.25
C ARG A 1050 12.48 27.31 -2.85
N HIS A 1051 12.31 26.38 -3.80
CA HIS A 1051 13.44 25.68 -4.42
C HIS A 1051 14.20 26.55 -5.43
N TRP A 1052 13.63 27.70 -5.83
CA TRP A 1052 14.24 28.70 -6.71
C TRP A 1052 14.98 29.81 -5.94
N ARG A 1053 15.07 29.74 -4.60
CA ARG A 1053 15.84 30.72 -3.81
C ARG A 1053 17.29 30.76 -4.30
N GLY A 1054 17.80 31.96 -4.56
CA GLY A 1054 19.13 32.17 -5.15
C GLY A 1054 19.23 31.94 -6.65
N ALA A 1055 18.12 31.63 -7.34
CA ALA A 1055 18.06 31.44 -8.79
C ALA A 1055 16.80 32.07 -9.42
N ILE A 1056 16.33 33.17 -8.83
CA ILE A 1056 15.10 33.86 -9.26
C ILE A 1056 15.28 34.49 -10.65
N SER A 1057 16.45 35.08 -10.91
CA SER A 1057 16.82 35.62 -12.23
C SER A 1057 16.74 34.56 -13.33
N ALA A 1058 17.26 33.35 -13.05
CA ALA A 1058 17.14 32.21 -13.95
C ALA A 1058 15.66 31.81 -14.17
N ALA A 1059 14.84 31.81 -13.13
CA ALA A 1059 13.42 31.52 -13.25
C ALA A 1059 12.67 32.55 -14.11
N GLN A 1060 12.96 33.84 -13.94
CA GLN A 1060 12.39 34.93 -14.72
C GLN A 1060 12.75 34.80 -16.20
N ALA A 1061 14.03 34.54 -16.51
CA ALA A 1061 14.50 34.31 -17.86
C ALA A 1061 13.90 33.05 -18.51
N MET A 1062 13.50 32.04 -17.72
CA MET A 1062 12.73 30.88 -18.19
C MET A 1062 11.20 31.10 -18.23
N VAL A 1063 10.71 32.30 -17.92
CA VAL A 1063 9.28 32.63 -17.85
C VAL A 1063 8.53 31.76 -16.82
N ILE A 1064 9.18 31.50 -15.68
CA ILE A 1064 8.61 30.79 -14.53
C ILE A 1064 8.24 31.81 -13.47
N GLN A 1065 6.95 31.99 -13.20
CA GLN A 1065 6.49 32.89 -12.14
C GLN A 1065 6.82 32.30 -10.76
N VAL A 1066 7.86 32.83 -10.13
CA VAL A 1066 8.25 32.47 -8.76
C VAL A 1066 7.87 33.62 -7.84
N ARG A 1067 6.75 33.49 -7.13
CA ARG A 1067 6.42 34.38 -6.01
C ARG A 1067 6.99 33.80 -4.72
N ILE A 1068 8.19 34.23 -4.34
CA ILE A 1068 8.69 33.94 -2.99
C ILE A 1068 8.14 35.03 -2.08
N ARG A 1069 7.05 34.74 -1.36
CA ARG A 1069 6.65 35.58 -0.23
C ARG A 1069 7.63 35.32 0.91
N THR A 1070 8.78 35.99 0.90
CA THR A 1070 9.53 36.23 2.13
C THR A 1070 8.80 37.34 2.87
N LEU A 1071 7.71 37.00 3.56
CA LEU A 1071 7.32 37.80 4.70
C LEU A 1071 8.41 37.56 5.74
N HIS A 1072 9.41 38.43 5.74
CA HIS A 1072 10.18 38.67 6.95
C HIS A 1072 9.21 39.33 7.91
N THR A 1073 8.45 38.53 8.64
CA THR A 1073 7.74 39.03 9.81
C THR A 1073 8.83 39.32 10.82
N ILE A 1074 9.27 40.58 10.83
CA ILE A 1074 9.99 41.16 11.95
C ILE A 1074 8.93 41.31 13.04
N SER A 1075 8.95 40.40 14.00
CA SER A 1075 8.11 40.51 15.18
C SER A 1075 8.98 41.03 16.31
N VAL A 1076 8.59 42.16 16.86
CA VAL A 1076 9.16 42.65 18.10
C VAL A 1076 8.64 41.77 19.24
N VAL A 1077 9.54 41.18 20.01
CA VAL A 1077 9.19 40.30 21.12
C VAL A 1077 9.80 40.85 22.40
N HIS A 1078 9.02 40.84 23.49
CA HIS A 1078 9.44 41.38 24.78
C HIS A 1078 9.45 40.24 25.79
N TRP A 1079 10.47 40.20 26.66
CA TRP A 1079 10.36 39.40 27.87
C TRP A 1079 9.27 39.99 28.77
N ARG A 1080 8.45 39.12 29.38
CA ARG A 1080 7.35 39.53 30.25
C ARG A 1080 7.68 39.14 31.68
N ARG A 1081 7.50 40.07 32.61
CA ARG A 1081 7.58 39.79 34.05
C ARG A 1081 6.57 38.70 34.46
N PRO A 1082 6.86 37.90 35.49
CA PRO A 1082 5.87 36.98 36.04
C PRO A 1082 4.67 37.75 36.64
N ASP A 1083 3.55 37.04 36.81
CA ASP A 1083 2.37 37.57 37.50
C ASP A 1083 2.71 37.83 38.99
N ASP A 1084 1.97 38.72 39.66
CA ASP A 1084 2.25 39.08 41.06
C ASP A 1084 2.29 37.84 41.98
N GLY A 1085 3.35 37.73 42.77
CA GLY A 1085 3.61 36.57 43.64
C GLY A 1085 4.25 35.36 42.96
N TRP A 1086 4.44 35.35 41.63
CA TRP A 1086 5.08 34.22 40.93
C TRP A 1086 6.60 34.39 40.78
N PHE A 1087 7.31 33.26 40.86
CA PHE A 1087 8.73 33.18 40.50
C PHE A 1087 8.87 32.61 39.09
N LYS A 1088 9.58 33.33 38.21
CA LYS A 1088 9.84 32.89 36.84
C LYS A 1088 11.20 32.25 36.73
N LEU A 1089 11.21 30.97 36.36
CA LEU A 1089 12.40 30.17 36.10
C LEU A 1089 12.65 30.13 34.59
N ASN A 1090 13.69 30.80 34.11
CA ASN A 1090 14.19 30.64 32.75
C ASN A 1090 15.29 29.57 32.76
N THR A 1091 15.35 28.72 31.73
CA THR A 1091 16.36 27.66 31.59
C THR A 1091 16.86 27.54 30.16
N ASP A 1092 18.13 27.17 29.99
CA ASP A 1092 18.73 26.86 28.70
C ASP A 1092 19.86 25.81 28.83
N GLY A 1093 19.98 24.95 27.81
CA GLY A 1093 21.00 23.93 27.70
C GLY A 1093 21.88 24.14 26.46
N SER A 1094 23.21 24.03 26.63
CA SER A 1094 24.16 24.19 25.53
C SER A 1094 24.94 22.89 25.31
N SER A 1095 25.28 22.59 24.05
CA SER A 1095 26.15 21.45 23.68
C SER A 1095 27.02 21.78 22.46
N ARG A 1096 28.34 21.56 22.58
CA ARG A 1096 29.35 21.78 21.52
C ARG A 1096 29.56 20.52 20.67
N GLY A 1097 28.49 20.08 20.03
CA GLY A 1097 28.43 18.82 19.29
C GLY A 1097 27.07 18.16 19.46
N ASN A 1098 26.81 17.03 18.81
CA ASN A 1098 25.59 16.26 19.10
C ASN A 1098 25.81 14.77 18.79
N PRO A 1099 26.40 14.00 19.73
CA PRO A 1099 26.79 14.40 21.09
C PRO A 1099 28.06 15.26 21.15
N GLY A 1100 28.24 16.01 22.24
CA GLY A 1100 29.43 16.81 22.54
C GLY A 1100 29.43 17.35 23.97
N GLU A 1101 30.49 18.06 24.36
CA GLU A 1101 30.59 18.71 25.68
C GLU A 1101 29.38 19.63 25.91
N SER A 1102 28.71 19.48 27.05
CA SER A 1102 27.41 20.10 27.32
C SER A 1102 27.37 20.81 28.67
N SER A 1103 26.52 21.82 28.78
CA SER A 1103 26.36 22.67 29.97
C SER A 1103 24.91 23.17 30.10
N TYR A 1104 24.59 23.79 31.23
CA TYR A 1104 23.27 24.40 31.45
C TYR A 1104 23.35 25.73 32.20
N GLY A 1105 22.29 26.52 32.05
CA GLY A 1105 22.02 27.72 32.82
C GLY A 1105 20.57 27.79 33.27
N ALA A 1106 20.34 28.20 34.51
CA ALA A 1106 19.02 28.43 35.09
C ALA A 1106 19.02 29.73 35.90
N ILE A 1107 17.96 30.53 35.77
CA ILE A 1107 17.82 31.78 36.51
C ILE A 1107 16.39 31.95 37.00
N VAL A 1108 16.24 32.36 38.26
CA VAL A 1108 14.95 32.61 38.89
C VAL A 1108 14.78 34.09 39.16
N ARG A 1109 13.63 34.64 38.75
CA ARG A 1109 13.29 36.06 38.90
C ARG A 1109 11.95 36.23 39.62
N ASP A 1110 11.82 37.25 40.46
CA ASP A 1110 10.58 37.58 41.16
C ASP A 1110 9.58 38.35 40.27
N HIS A 1111 8.40 38.68 40.81
CA HIS A 1111 7.35 39.47 40.15
C HIS A 1111 7.83 40.88 39.71
N SER A 1112 8.80 41.46 40.40
CA SER A 1112 9.43 42.74 40.00
C SER A 1112 10.41 42.58 38.83
N GLY A 1113 10.74 41.34 38.46
CA GLY A 1113 11.75 41.00 37.46
C GLY A 1113 13.17 41.08 37.99
N GLN A 1114 13.37 41.12 39.31
CA GLN A 1114 14.68 41.05 39.94
C GLN A 1114 15.17 39.61 40.00
N VAL A 1115 16.47 39.41 39.79
CA VAL A 1115 17.09 38.09 39.91
C VAL A 1115 17.17 37.71 41.38
N VAL A 1116 16.59 36.57 41.72
CA VAL A 1116 16.62 36.00 43.07
C VAL A 1116 17.85 35.11 43.21
N VAL A 1117 18.01 34.18 42.28
CA VAL A 1117 19.11 33.20 42.27
C VAL A 1117 19.38 32.72 40.84
N ALA A 1118 20.63 32.39 40.54
CA ALA A 1118 21.03 31.74 39.30
C ALA A 1118 21.88 30.49 39.58
N ARG A 1119 21.83 29.50 38.69
CA ARG A 1119 22.65 28.28 38.74
C ARG A 1119 23.18 27.97 37.35
N GLN A 1120 24.44 27.56 37.27
CA GLN A 1120 25.06 27.10 36.04
C GLN A 1120 26.01 25.93 36.31
N GLY A 1121 26.29 25.12 35.29
CA GLY A 1121 27.24 24.03 35.43
C GLY A 1121 27.48 23.24 34.15
N VAL A 1122 28.54 22.43 34.18
CA VAL A 1122 28.91 21.50 33.11
C VAL A 1122 28.24 20.14 33.32
N LEU A 1123 27.74 19.54 32.25
CA LEU A 1123 27.01 18.24 32.25
C LEU A 1123 27.83 17.09 31.65
N GLY A 1124 29.05 17.36 31.20
CA GLY A 1124 29.89 16.41 30.46
C GLY A 1124 29.41 16.21 29.02
N GLU A 1125 29.69 15.05 28.42
CA GLU A 1125 29.28 14.77 27.04
C GLU A 1125 27.78 14.43 26.96
N GLY A 1126 27.05 15.14 26.09
CA GLY A 1126 25.59 15.06 26.00
C GLY A 1126 25.05 15.52 24.64
N SER A 1127 23.75 15.29 24.43
CA SER A 1127 23.03 15.84 23.28
C SER A 1127 22.33 17.15 23.65
N ASN A 1128 21.97 17.98 22.67
CA ASN A 1128 21.21 19.21 22.90
C ASN A 1128 19.93 18.96 23.74
N ILE A 1129 19.21 17.87 23.45
CA ILE A 1129 17.97 17.53 24.17
C ILE A 1129 18.26 17.18 25.63
N ARG A 1130 19.36 16.47 25.89
CA ARG A 1130 19.77 16.14 27.26
C ARG A 1130 20.14 17.40 28.02
N ALA A 1131 20.90 18.30 27.41
CA ALA A 1131 21.28 19.58 28.00
C ALA A 1131 20.04 20.40 28.39
N ASP A 1132 19.06 20.51 27.48
CA ASP A 1132 17.79 21.21 27.74
C ASP A 1132 16.99 20.58 28.90
N LEU A 1133 16.87 19.25 28.92
CA LEU A 1133 16.13 18.54 29.98
C LEU A 1133 16.82 18.70 31.34
N MET A 1134 18.15 18.61 31.36
CA MET A 1134 18.95 18.81 32.58
C MET A 1134 18.87 20.25 33.07
N ALA A 1135 18.86 21.24 32.18
CA ALA A 1135 18.67 22.64 32.54
C ALA A 1135 17.35 22.87 33.27
N ILE A 1136 16.27 22.26 32.75
CA ILE A 1136 14.94 22.29 33.38
C ILE A 1136 14.98 21.60 34.74
N LEU A 1137 15.56 20.41 34.83
CA LEU A 1137 15.63 19.65 36.08
C LEU A 1137 16.39 20.40 37.16
N ARG A 1138 17.60 20.87 36.86
CA ARG A 1138 18.45 21.63 37.79
C ARG A 1138 17.85 22.97 38.19
N GLY A 1139 17.14 23.63 37.26
CA GLY A 1139 16.39 24.85 37.55
C GLY A 1139 15.23 24.61 38.51
N LEU A 1140 14.46 23.52 38.32
CA LEU A 1140 13.37 23.17 39.23
C LEU A 1140 13.89 22.76 40.61
N GLU A 1141 14.97 21.98 40.67
CA GLU A 1141 15.66 21.64 41.93
C GLU A 1141 16.08 22.92 42.66
N LEU A 1142 16.69 23.89 41.97
CA LEU A 1142 17.07 25.17 42.56
C LEU A 1142 15.88 25.91 43.18
N CYS A 1143 14.71 25.94 42.50
CA CYS A 1143 13.52 26.56 43.07
C CYS A 1143 13.04 25.83 44.33
N VAL A 1144 13.10 24.49 44.35
CA VAL A 1144 12.71 23.68 45.51
C VAL A 1144 13.67 23.90 46.68
N ASP A 1145 14.98 23.86 46.42
CA ASP A 1145 16.02 24.05 47.44
C ASP A 1145 15.89 25.43 48.12
N ARG A 1146 15.44 26.44 47.38
CA ARG A 1146 15.21 27.81 47.86
C ARG A 1146 13.77 28.09 48.28
N GLN A 1147 12.91 27.08 48.35
CA GLN A 1147 11.51 27.18 48.76
C GLN A 1147 10.69 28.20 47.96
N LEU A 1148 10.96 28.33 46.66
CA LEU A 1148 10.32 29.30 45.77
C LEU A 1148 9.06 28.69 45.13
N SER A 1149 7.89 29.28 45.41
CA SER A 1149 6.60 28.85 44.87
C SER A 1149 5.60 30.02 44.91
N PRO A 1150 4.67 30.16 43.94
CA PRO A 1150 4.46 29.33 42.74
C PRO A 1150 5.49 29.59 41.61
N ILE A 1151 5.77 28.55 40.80
CA ILE A 1151 6.83 28.58 39.77
C ILE A 1151 6.25 28.67 38.36
N TRP A 1152 6.76 29.60 37.56
CA TRP A 1152 6.54 29.72 36.12
C TRP A 1152 7.83 29.36 35.35
N LEU A 1153 7.88 28.16 34.79
CA LEU A 1153 8.99 27.66 33.96
C LEU A 1153 8.89 28.16 32.50
N GLU A 1154 9.96 28.77 32.01
CA GLU A 1154 10.18 29.17 30.62
C GLU A 1154 11.44 28.49 30.04
N SER A 1155 11.30 27.89 28.86
CA SER A 1155 12.42 27.32 28.08
C SER A 1155 12.18 27.57 26.59
N ASP A 1156 13.24 27.77 25.83
CA ASP A 1156 13.19 27.96 24.38
C ASP A 1156 13.21 26.64 23.58
N SER A 1157 13.46 25.52 24.26
CA SER A 1157 13.36 24.17 23.70
C SER A 1157 11.91 23.68 23.69
N LEU A 1158 11.22 23.90 22.56
CA LEU A 1158 9.90 23.31 22.30
C LEU A 1158 9.91 21.78 22.43
N VAL A 1159 11.03 21.15 22.08
CA VAL A 1159 11.19 19.70 22.13
C VAL A 1159 11.19 19.23 23.59
N ALA A 1160 11.98 19.85 24.47
CA ALA A 1160 12.01 19.51 25.90
C ALA A 1160 10.63 19.71 26.56
N LEU A 1161 9.97 20.84 26.31
CA LEU A 1161 8.63 21.10 26.84
C LEU A 1161 7.57 20.12 26.32
N HIS A 1162 7.66 19.72 25.05
CA HIS A 1162 6.77 18.69 24.49
C HIS A 1162 7.03 17.33 25.14
N ILE A 1163 8.29 16.95 25.35
CA ILE A 1163 8.66 15.72 26.05
C ILE A 1163 8.06 15.70 27.46
N ILE A 1164 8.18 16.80 28.22
CA ILE A 1164 7.64 16.90 29.58
C ILE A 1164 6.10 16.73 29.59
N ARG A 1165 5.39 17.28 28.60
CA ARG A 1165 3.93 17.23 28.49
C ARG A 1165 3.37 15.94 27.85
N SER A 1166 4.16 15.27 27.01
CA SER A 1166 3.72 14.09 26.27
C SER A 1166 3.54 12.88 27.19
N SER A 1167 2.82 11.85 26.73
CA SER A 1167 2.74 10.57 27.44
C SER A 1167 3.96 9.66 27.19
N GLY A 1168 4.65 9.83 26.05
CA GLY A 1168 5.85 9.07 25.71
C GLY A 1168 7.07 9.50 26.53
N ILE A 1169 7.95 8.55 26.85
CA ILE A 1169 9.21 8.80 27.56
C ILE A 1169 10.32 8.11 26.77
N SER A 1170 11.37 8.86 26.41
CA SER A 1170 12.59 8.27 25.83
C SER A 1170 13.30 7.50 26.94
N TRP A 1171 13.64 6.23 26.73
CA TRP A 1171 14.27 5.43 27.80
C TRP A 1171 15.64 6.00 28.21
N GLU A 1172 16.30 6.70 27.28
CA GLU A 1172 17.60 7.37 27.49
C GLU A 1172 17.56 8.48 28.55
N PHE A 1173 16.41 9.12 28.76
CA PHE A 1173 16.24 10.25 29.70
C PHE A 1173 15.07 10.01 30.66
N ARG A 1174 14.78 8.73 30.93
CA ARG A 1174 13.54 8.33 31.60
C ARG A 1174 13.45 8.92 33.00
N GLU A 1175 14.52 8.82 33.78
CA GLU A 1175 14.54 9.27 35.15
C GLU A 1175 14.51 10.80 35.25
N GLU A 1176 15.23 11.51 34.39
CA GLU A 1176 15.21 12.97 34.32
C GLU A 1176 13.80 13.48 34.00
N ILE A 1177 13.15 12.90 32.98
CA ILE A 1177 11.78 13.29 32.59
C ILE A 1177 10.78 13.01 33.71
N LEU A 1178 10.90 11.88 34.40
CA LEU A 1178 9.99 11.50 35.49
C LEU A 1178 10.18 12.41 36.71
N ARG A 1179 11.42 12.77 37.05
CA ARG A 1179 11.72 13.71 38.11
C ARG A 1179 11.19 15.11 37.79
N ILE A 1180 11.38 15.60 36.57
CA ILE A 1180 10.79 16.88 36.11
C ILE A 1180 9.26 16.83 36.22
N ARG A 1181 8.60 15.78 35.72
CA ARG A 1181 7.13 15.65 35.79
C ARG A 1181 6.61 15.61 37.22
N ARG A 1182 7.33 14.95 38.14
CA ARG A 1182 7.00 14.92 39.57
C ARG A 1182 7.05 16.32 40.16
N LEU A 1183 8.15 17.04 39.97
CA LEU A 1183 8.32 18.42 40.45
C LEU A 1183 7.25 19.36 39.86
N VAL A 1184 6.97 19.23 38.56
CA VAL A 1184 5.94 20.03 37.89
C VAL A 1184 4.54 19.79 38.50
N ARG A 1185 4.18 18.54 38.80
CA ARG A 1185 2.88 18.20 39.41
C ARG A 1185 2.81 18.62 40.88
N GLN A 1186 3.84 18.31 41.66
CA GLN A 1186 3.89 18.56 43.09
C GLN A 1186 3.83 20.05 43.43
N TYR A 1187 4.50 20.90 42.64
CA TYR A 1187 4.58 22.35 42.87
C TYR A 1187 3.65 23.16 41.96
N GLY A 1188 2.76 22.52 41.19
CA GLY A 1188 1.81 23.21 40.31
C GLY A 1188 2.47 24.12 39.26
N VAL A 1189 3.59 23.69 38.69
CA VAL A 1189 4.46 24.55 37.84
C VAL A 1189 3.81 24.88 36.51
N ARG A 1190 3.71 26.17 36.19
CA ARG A 1190 3.25 26.65 34.88
C ARG A 1190 4.39 26.62 33.88
N CYS A 1191 4.33 25.74 32.89
CA CYS A 1191 5.36 25.63 31.85
C CYS A 1191 4.97 26.39 30.58
N THR A 1192 5.83 27.22 30.01
CA THR A 1192 5.59 27.92 28.73
C THR A 1192 6.84 27.96 27.85
N HIS A 1193 6.62 27.97 26.53
CA HIS A 1193 7.70 28.19 25.57
C HIS A 1193 8.03 29.67 25.44
N ILE A 1194 9.32 29.99 25.33
CA ILE A 1194 9.82 31.34 25.04
C ILE A 1194 10.69 31.33 23.78
N TYR A 1195 10.77 32.44 23.05
CA TYR A 1195 11.69 32.51 21.90
C TYR A 1195 13.14 32.66 22.38
N ARG A 1196 14.08 32.05 21.66
CA ARG A 1196 15.52 32.05 22.01
C ARG A 1196 16.05 33.47 22.22
N GLU A 1197 15.62 34.43 21.40
CA GLU A 1197 16.02 35.83 21.53
C GLU A 1197 15.64 36.43 22.89
N ARG A 1198 14.55 35.96 23.52
CA ARG A 1198 14.11 36.38 24.86
C ARG A 1198 14.67 35.52 25.99
N ASN A 1199 15.45 34.48 25.68
CA ASN A 1199 16.09 33.59 26.66
C ASN A 1199 17.60 33.91 26.80
N ALA A 1200 18.02 35.11 26.37
CA ALA A 1200 19.42 35.51 26.27
C ALA A 1200 20.19 35.43 27.59
N ALA A 1201 19.53 35.67 28.72
CA ALA A 1201 20.16 35.59 30.04
C ALA A 1201 20.61 34.16 30.39
N THR A 1202 19.80 33.16 30.07
CA THR A 1202 20.15 31.75 30.31
C THR A 1202 21.05 31.16 29.24
N ASP A 1203 20.95 31.61 27.99
CA ASP A 1203 21.90 31.27 26.92
C ASP A 1203 23.30 31.81 27.26
N PHE A 1204 23.40 33.02 27.82
CA PHE A 1204 24.65 33.55 28.37
C PHE A 1204 25.20 32.67 29.50
N LEU A 1205 24.38 32.32 30.50
CA LEU A 1205 24.77 31.45 31.61
C LEU A 1205 25.23 30.06 31.13
N ALA A 1206 24.48 29.43 30.25
CA ALA A 1206 24.82 28.11 29.72
C ALA A 1206 26.17 28.14 28.95
N ASN A 1207 26.44 29.21 28.20
CA ASN A 1207 27.72 29.35 27.49
C ASN A 1207 28.89 29.77 28.41
N GLN A 1208 28.63 30.54 29.46
CA GLN A 1208 29.64 30.89 30.47
C GLN A 1208 30.06 29.67 31.29
N ALA A 1209 29.14 28.73 31.54
CA ALA A 1209 29.39 27.51 32.32
C ALA A 1209 30.57 26.67 31.80
N TYR A 1210 30.91 26.69 30.50
CA TYR A 1210 32.09 26.00 29.96
C TYR A 1210 33.43 26.51 30.52
N GLN A 1211 33.45 27.69 31.14
CA GLN A 1211 34.64 28.31 31.70
C GLN A 1211 34.75 28.10 33.21
N VAL A 1212 33.80 27.40 33.82
CA VAL A 1212 33.70 27.21 35.28
C VAL A 1212 33.88 25.74 35.60
N GLU A 1213 34.69 25.43 36.63
CA GLU A 1213 34.81 24.07 37.16
C GLU A 1213 33.61 23.74 38.07
N GLY A 1214 32.85 22.70 37.72
CA GLY A 1214 31.74 22.21 38.53
C GLY A 1214 30.42 23.00 38.37
N GLU A 1215 29.55 22.89 39.37
CA GLU A 1215 28.29 23.64 39.44
C GLU A 1215 28.44 24.86 40.36
N ARG A 1216 27.87 26.00 39.96
CA ARG A 1216 27.88 27.25 40.74
C ARG A 1216 26.48 27.80 40.89
N VAL A 1217 26.09 28.10 42.13
CA VAL A 1217 24.89 28.87 42.48
C VAL A 1217 25.33 30.29 42.83
N MET A 1218 24.60 31.32 42.37
CA MET A 1218 24.98 32.73 42.50
C MET A 1218 23.78 33.55 43.00
N GLU A 1219 24.02 34.39 44.01
CA GLU A 1219 23.03 35.30 44.60
C GLU A 1219 23.62 36.70 44.83
N GLY A 1220 22.78 37.74 44.77
CA GLY A 1220 23.19 39.11 45.09
C GLY A 1220 24.39 39.61 44.25
N GLN A 1221 25.49 39.98 44.93
CA GLN A 1221 26.70 40.53 44.29
C GLN A 1221 27.55 39.48 43.54
N GLU A 1222 27.25 38.19 43.69
CA GLU A 1222 27.98 37.10 43.01
C GLU A 1222 27.55 36.93 41.54
N ILE A 1223 26.45 37.57 41.14
CA ILE A 1223 25.88 37.48 39.80
C ILE A 1223 26.66 38.41 38.85
N ASP A 1224 27.10 37.85 37.72
CA ASP A 1224 27.86 38.56 36.69
C ASP A 1224 27.18 39.88 36.25
N GLY A 1225 27.97 40.95 36.15
CA GLY A 1225 27.47 42.28 35.80
C GLY A 1225 26.84 42.37 34.40
N LEU A 1226 27.31 41.59 33.43
CA LEU A 1226 26.72 41.50 32.09
C LEU A 1226 25.37 40.79 32.14
N LEU A 1227 25.27 39.70 32.92
CA LEU A 1227 24.01 39.01 33.14
C LEU A 1227 22.97 39.90 33.83
N LEU A 1228 23.37 40.66 34.86
CA LEU A 1228 22.51 41.66 35.50
C LEU A 1228 22.10 42.76 34.50
N GLY A 1229 22.99 43.15 33.58
CA GLY A 1229 22.68 44.04 32.46
C GLY A 1229 21.57 43.49 31.55
N ILE A 1230 21.68 42.22 31.13
CA ILE A 1230 20.66 41.54 30.32
C ILE A 1230 19.32 41.47 31.07
N CYS A 1231 19.34 41.05 32.34
CA CYS A 1231 18.14 40.97 33.17
C CYS A 1231 17.50 42.36 33.40
N ARG A 1232 18.30 43.42 33.52
CA ARG A 1232 17.80 44.79 33.65
C ARG A 1232 17.11 45.25 32.37
N MET A 1233 17.66 44.91 31.19
CA MET A 1233 17.02 45.18 29.89
C MET A 1233 15.69 44.45 29.74
N ASP A 1234 15.63 43.17 30.12
CA ASP A 1234 14.38 42.39 30.19
C ASP A 1234 13.36 43.08 31.12
N ARG A 1235 13.82 43.50 32.30
CA ARG A 1235 12.97 44.13 33.33
C ARG A 1235 12.35 45.43 32.84
N VAL A 1236 13.10 46.29 32.13
CA VAL A 1236 12.57 47.55 31.57
C VAL A 1236 11.74 47.34 30.30
N GLY A 1237 11.58 46.09 29.85
CA GLY A 1237 10.76 45.75 28.69
C GLY A 1237 11.42 46.09 27.36
N LEU A 1238 12.76 46.02 27.29
CA LEU A 1238 13.48 46.34 26.06
C LEU A 1238 13.15 45.29 24.97
N PRO A 1239 12.79 45.73 23.74
CA PRO A 1239 12.37 44.82 22.68
C PRO A 1239 13.52 44.00 22.09
N TYR A 1240 13.27 42.72 21.83
CA TYR A 1240 14.10 41.88 20.99
C TYR A 1240 13.52 41.78 19.58
N ILE A 1241 14.40 41.78 18.57
CA ILE A 1241 14.02 41.68 17.17
C ILE A 1241 14.09 40.23 16.73
N ARG A 1242 12.93 39.63 16.41
CA ARG A 1242 12.89 38.30 15.81
C ARG A 1242 12.61 38.39 14.32
N SER A 1243 13.53 37.85 13.52
CA SER A 1243 13.33 37.66 12.09
C SER A 1243 12.79 36.24 11.84
N SER A 1244 11.50 36.12 11.51
CA SER A 1244 10.91 34.81 11.16
C SER A 1244 10.73 34.69 9.65
N CYS A 1245 11.43 33.74 9.03
CA CYS A 1245 11.11 33.26 7.68
C CYS A 1245 10.03 32.19 7.79
N LYS A 1246 8.74 32.55 7.78
CA LYS A 1246 7.69 31.54 7.60
C LYS A 1246 7.78 30.96 6.18
N PRO A 1247 7.93 29.64 5.99
CA PRO A 1247 7.66 29.05 4.69
C PRO A 1247 6.15 29.13 4.44
N GLY A 1248 5.74 30.01 3.54
CA GLY A 1248 4.41 29.99 2.93
C GLY A 1248 4.20 28.77 2.03
#